data_AF-A0AAI8TN02-F1
#
_entry.id   AF-A0AAI8TN02-F1
#
_cell.length_a   1.000
_cell.length_b   1.000
_cell.length_c   1.000
_cell.angle_alpha   90.00
_cell.angle_beta   90.00
_cell.angle_gamma   90.00
#
_symmetry.space_group_name_H-M   'P 1'
#
loop_
_entity.id
_entity.type
_entity.pdbx_description
1 polymer ?
#
loop_
_entity_poly.entity_id
_entity_poly.type
_entity_poly.pdbx_seq_one_letter_code
_entity_poly.pdbx_strand_id
1 'polypeptide(L)'
;MRYSLRRALLAIVILGALLTAGCGSSGGGDNPLKSAGVLRVGTEGTYAPFSYHDPKTGELVGYDVDVAKAVGEKLGVRVEFVETPWDSMFAALEANRFDVVANEVTINPERQGKYDLSQPYSVGEGVIVTRADDNSITSLADLKGKTAAESATSNWSEVARKAGARVETVEGFTQAITLLNQGRVDVVVNDSIAVYAYLAETGDKSVKIAGTVGEKSEQAFAARKDSGMLPELNDAIGQLRADGTLAKISQRYLKADATGAPSENPIRAAGVLRVGTEGVYSPFSYHDPATGQLVGYDVDVAKAVGEKLGVPVEFVETPWDSIFAALEAKRFDIVANEVTITPERQGKYDLSQPYSVGEGVIVTRADDDSIKTLDDVKGKTAAENATSNWSEIARKAGADVEAVEGFTQAITLLNQGRVDVVINDSIAVYAYLAETGDKSIKISGTVGEKSEQGFAARKNSGLLPELNGALDELRADGTLAEISQRYLKTDATGAAPGTGQDGQNSQAPQVRSAWQLILDNLWPLAKAAITATIPLTIISFAIGLVIALGVALARLSSNVVLSNIARFYISIIRGTPLLVQLFIVFFALPEFGVKIDPFPAAVIAFSLNVGGYAAEIIRSAIQSIPKGQWEAAETIGLSYVGALRRIILPQATRVAVPPLSNTLISLVKDTSLASTILVTELLRQAQIVAAPTFEFFALYGTAAVYYWVICLVLSFGQSRIERRLERYVAR
;
A
#
# COMPACT_ATOMS: atom_id res chain seq x y z
N MET A 1 47.16 -29.33 -14.64
CA MET A 1 46.88 -28.21 -13.70
C MET A 1 45.38 -27.94 -13.76
N ARG A 2 44.62 -28.67 -12.94
CA ARG A 2 43.16 -28.85 -12.99
C ARG A 2 42.63 -28.53 -11.60
N TYR A 3 42.07 -27.34 -11.36
CA TYR A 3 41.22 -27.02 -10.19
C TYR A 3 40.65 -25.60 -10.35
N SER A 4 39.41 -25.45 -10.81
CA SER A 4 38.51 -24.31 -10.46
C SER A 4 37.12 -24.37 -11.13
N LEU A 5 36.56 -25.55 -11.40
CA LEU A 5 35.22 -25.68 -12.00
C LEU A 5 34.36 -26.75 -11.28
N ARG A 6 34.24 -26.66 -9.95
CA ARG A 6 33.32 -27.48 -9.13
C ARG A 6 32.85 -26.79 -7.84
N ARG A 7 32.51 -25.49 -7.90
CA ARG A 7 31.85 -24.76 -6.79
C ARG A 7 30.53 -24.09 -7.18
N ALA A 8 29.89 -24.63 -8.21
CA ALA A 8 28.47 -24.43 -8.49
C ALA A 8 27.85 -25.83 -8.52
N LEU A 9 26.75 -26.04 -7.79
CA LEU A 9 26.05 -27.31 -7.52
C LEU A 9 26.67 -28.20 -6.42
N LEU A 10 26.38 -27.90 -5.14
CA LEU A 10 25.90 -28.85 -4.12
C LEU A 10 25.81 -28.12 -2.76
N ALA A 11 24.61 -27.75 -2.33
CA ALA A 11 24.29 -27.49 -0.92
C ALA A 11 22.77 -27.41 -0.73
N ILE A 12 22.09 -28.55 -0.85
CA ILE A 12 20.82 -28.81 -0.16
C ILE A 12 20.99 -30.17 0.56
N VAL A 13 20.41 -30.23 1.75
CA VAL A 13 20.17 -31.35 2.69
C VAL A 13 21.21 -31.56 3.82
N ILE A 14 20.63 -31.60 5.03
CA ILE A 14 21.06 -32.17 6.33
C ILE A 14 21.59 -31.16 7.37
N LEU A 15 20.69 -30.72 8.28
CA LEU A 15 20.70 -30.91 9.76
C LEU A 15 19.82 -29.80 10.40
N GLY A 16 18.82 -30.02 11.25
CA GLY A 16 18.36 -31.23 11.90
C GLY A 16 16.92 -31.09 12.42
N ALA A 17 16.27 -32.24 12.52
CA ALA A 17 15.04 -32.44 13.28
C ALA A 17 15.37 -32.49 14.78
N LEU A 18 14.53 -31.86 15.61
CA LEU A 18 13.94 -32.39 16.85
C LEU A 18 13.34 -31.23 17.66
N LEU A 19 12.01 -31.19 17.74
CA LEU A 19 11.24 -31.12 18.98
C LEU A 19 9.75 -31.22 18.63
N THR A 20 9.20 -32.42 18.75
CA THR A 20 7.76 -32.67 18.84
C THR A 20 7.40 -32.95 20.30
N ALA A 21 6.60 -32.07 20.89
CA ALA A 21 5.63 -32.32 21.95
C ALA A 21 4.84 -31.00 22.03
N GLY A 22 3.57 -30.89 21.66
CA GLY A 22 2.44 -31.73 22.01
C GLY A 22 1.52 -30.86 22.85
N CYS A 23 0.41 -30.40 22.25
CA CYS A 23 -0.84 -29.90 22.85
C CYS A 23 -1.65 -29.37 21.64
N GLY A 24 -2.71 -30.05 21.20
CA GLY A 24 -3.97 -30.11 21.93
C GLY A 24 -4.88 -29.02 21.37
N SER A 25 -5.62 -29.33 20.31
CA SER A 25 -6.62 -28.44 19.74
C SER A 25 -7.80 -28.31 20.71
N SER A 26 -7.85 -27.23 21.48
CA SER A 26 -9.09 -26.63 21.97
C SER A 26 -9.56 -25.67 20.87
N GLY A 27 -10.58 -25.99 20.09
CA GLY A 27 -11.95 -26.05 20.58
C GLY A 27 -12.48 -24.63 20.58
N GLY A 28 -13.35 -24.30 19.63
CA GLY A 28 -14.12 -23.05 19.68
C GLY A 28 -14.83 -22.98 21.02
N GLY A 29 -14.43 -22.01 21.84
CA GLY A 29 -14.96 -21.77 23.16
C GLY A 29 -15.46 -20.33 23.23
N ASP A 30 -16.64 -20.16 23.80
CA ASP A 30 -17.27 -18.87 24.06
C ASP A 30 -16.29 -17.85 24.65
N ASN A 31 -16.48 -16.58 24.27
CA ASN A 31 -15.75 -15.44 24.79
C ASN A 31 -15.62 -15.52 26.34
N PRO A 32 -14.40 -15.62 26.91
CA PRO A 32 -14.18 -15.78 28.35
C PRO A 32 -14.72 -14.62 29.21
N LEU A 33 -14.74 -13.40 28.67
CA LEU A 33 -15.19 -12.18 29.36
C LEU A 33 -16.71 -12.07 29.37
N LYS A 34 -17.37 -12.38 28.25
CA LYS A 34 -18.84 -12.37 28.13
C LYS A 34 -19.51 -13.52 28.89
N SER A 35 -18.83 -14.66 29.05
CA SER A 35 -19.37 -15.81 29.78
C SER A 35 -19.29 -15.68 31.31
N ALA A 36 -18.38 -14.84 31.83
CA ALA A 36 -18.23 -14.60 33.28
C ALA A 36 -19.09 -13.44 33.82
N GLY A 37 -19.40 -12.44 33.00
CA GLY A 37 -20.18 -11.24 33.39
C GLY A 37 -19.49 -10.30 34.38
N VAL A 38 -18.26 -10.63 34.80
CA VAL A 38 -17.44 -9.87 35.74
C VAL A 38 -15.98 -9.86 35.28
N LEU A 39 -15.34 -8.69 35.30
CA LEU A 39 -13.90 -8.51 35.11
C LEU A 39 -13.24 -8.21 36.46
N ARG A 40 -12.41 -9.13 36.97
CA ARG A 40 -11.67 -8.92 38.22
C ARG A 40 -10.35 -8.21 37.91
N VAL A 41 -10.12 -7.07 38.54
CA VAL A 41 -8.99 -6.18 38.28
C VAL A 41 -8.12 -6.08 39.53
N GLY A 42 -6.87 -6.54 39.43
CA GLY A 42 -5.85 -6.34 40.47
C GLY A 42 -5.32 -4.90 40.44
N THR A 43 -5.28 -4.25 41.60
CA THR A 43 -4.79 -2.87 41.78
C THR A 43 -4.27 -2.66 43.22
N GLU A 44 -3.53 -1.59 43.52
CA GLU A 44 -2.89 -1.42 44.83
C GLU A 44 -3.75 -0.73 45.91
N GLY A 45 -4.65 0.19 45.54
CA GLY A 45 -5.45 0.96 46.49
C GLY A 45 -4.67 1.99 47.32
N THR A 46 -3.36 2.15 47.10
CA THR A 46 -2.50 3.10 47.84
C THR A 46 -1.63 3.98 46.94
N TYR A 47 -1.81 3.90 45.63
CA TYR A 47 -1.02 4.59 44.61
C TYR A 47 -1.77 5.77 43.99
N ALA A 48 -1.87 6.89 44.70
CA ALA A 48 -2.49 8.11 44.18
C ALA A 48 -1.65 8.76 43.05
N PRO A 49 -2.28 9.32 42.00
CA PRO A 49 -3.73 9.47 41.76
C PRO A 49 -4.36 8.28 41.02
N PHE A 50 -3.65 7.17 40.87
CA PHE A 50 -4.01 6.09 39.95
C PHE A 50 -4.97 5.06 40.55
N SER A 51 -4.68 4.62 41.77
CA SER A 51 -5.52 3.70 42.55
C SER A 51 -5.33 3.96 44.04
N TYR A 52 -6.27 4.64 44.68
CA TYR A 52 -6.19 5.03 46.08
C TYR A 52 -7.56 5.14 46.75
N HIS A 53 -7.60 5.10 48.08
CA HIS A 53 -8.84 5.39 48.81
C HIS A 53 -9.03 6.89 49.01
N ASP A 54 -10.19 7.42 48.62
CA ASP A 54 -10.57 8.81 48.86
C ASP A 54 -10.55 9.07 50.39
N PRO A 55 -9.78 10.05 50.89
CA PRO A 55 -9.64 10.28 52.33
C PRO A 55 -10.93 10.70 53.05
N LYS A 56 -11.95 11.15 52.31
CA LYS A 56 -13.24 11.60 52.85
C LYS A 56 -14.28 10.50 52.83
N THR A 57 -14.34 9.71 51.76
CA THR A 57 -15.38 8.67 51.59
C THR A 57 -14.88 7.26 51.90
N GLY A 58 -13.57 7.03 51.86
CA GLY A 58 -12.95 5.71 51.98
C GLY A 58 -13.15 4.81 50.75
N GLU A 59 -13.75 5.31 49.66
CA GLU A 59 -13.98 4.55 48.44
C GLU A 59 -12.71 4.44 47.59
N LEU A 60 -12.54 3.30 46.91
CA LEU A 60 -11.46 3.10 45.93
C LEU A 60 -11.72 3.94 44.68
N VAL A 61 -10.84 4.89 44.42
CA VAL A 61 -10.89 5.87 43.32
C VAL A 61 -9.52 5.99 42.63
N GLY A 62 -9.49 6.65 41.48
CA GLY A 62 -8.25 6.97 40.78
C GLY A 62 -8.33 6.75 39.27
N TYR A 63 -7.27 7.13 38.58
CA TYR A 63 -7.15 7.03 37.13
C TYR A 63 -7.31 5.58 36.62
N ASP A 64 -6.52 4.61 37.12
CA ASP A 64 -6.64 3.20 36.75
C ASP A 64 -8.03 2.64 37.06
N VAL A 65 -8.61 3.06 38.19
CA VAL A 65 -9.93 2.63 38.66
C VAL A 65 -11.03 3.09 37.69
N ASP A 66 -11.00 4.35 37.27
CA ASP A 66 -11.99 4.90 36.34
C ASP A 66 -11.77 4.38 34.90
N VAL A 67 -10.52 4.17 34.46
CA VAL A 67 -10.21 3.53 33.18
C VAL A 67 -10.72 2.08 33.15
N ALA A 68 -10.47 1.30 34.21
CA ALA A 68 -10.95 -0.08 34.31
C ALA A 68 -12.48 -0.16 34.31
N LYS A 69 -13.18 0.73 35.02
CA LYS A 69 -14.65 0.84 34.99
C LYS A 69 -15.17 1.16 33.60
N ALA A 70 -14.59 2.14 32.91
CA ALA A 70 -14.99 2.51 31.55
C ALA A 70 -14.76 1.38 30.55
N VAL A 71 -13.66 0.63 30.68
CA VAL A 71 -13.41 -0.59 29.88
C VAL A 71 -14.47 -1.65 30.18
N GLY A 72 -14.81 -1.89 31.45
CA GLY A 72 -15.88 -2.81 31.83
C GLY A 72 -17.23 -2.45 31.21
N GLU A 73 -17.59 -1.16 31.22
CA GLU A 73 -18.81 -0.65 30.58
C GLU A 73 -18.85 -0.93 29.07
N LYS A 74 -17.75 -0.67 28.35
CA LYS A 74 -17.64 -0.99 26.91
C LYS A 74 -17.74 -2.48 26.62
N LEU A 75 -17.17 -3.31 27.50
CA LEU A 75 -17.23 -4.76 27.39
C LEU A 75 -18.57 -5.34 27.84
N GLY A 76 -19.45 -4.54 28.48
CA GLY A 76 -20.72 -5.00 29.03
C GLY A 76 -20.57 -5.91 30.25
N VAL A 77 -19.49 -5.75 31.03
CA VAL A 77 -19.18 -6.57 32.23
C VAL A 77 -19.06 -5.71 33.47
N ARG A 78 -19.36 -6.28 34.64
CA ARG A 78 -19.15 -5.59 35.93
C ARG A 78 -17.69 -5.67 36.34
N VAL A 79 -17.11 -4.58 36.85
CA VAL A 79 -15.73 -4.58 37.34
C VAL A 79 -15.67 -4.85 38.85
N GLU A 80 -14.81 -5.77 39.27
CA GLU A 80 -14.49 -6.03 40.68
C GLU A 80 -13.01 -5.79 40.94
N PHE A 81 -12.68 -4.90 41.88
CA PHE A 81 -11.29 -4.63 42.24
C PHE A 81 -10.81 -5.60 43.32
N VAL A 82 -9.59 -6.11 43.15
CA VAL A 82 -8.90 -6.98 44.11
C VAL A 82 -7.62 -6.27 44.54
N GLU A 83 -7.69 -5.56 45.65
CA GLU A 83 -6.54 -4.83 46.20
C GLU A 83 -5.41 -5.80 46.59
N THR A 84 -4.22 -5.58 46.03
CA THR A 84 -3.05 -6.45 46.18
C THR A 84 -1.78 -5.59 46.21
N PRO A 85 -0.89 -5.75 47.20
CA PRO A 85 0.40 -5.04 47.20
C PRO A 85 1.21 -5.35 45.94
N TRP A 86 1.86 -4.33 45.36
CA TRP A 86 2.61 -4.46 44.10
C TRP A 86 3.57 -5.65 44.04
N ASP A 87 4.34 -5.88 45.11
CA ASP A 87 5.30 -6.98 45.22
C ASP A 87 4.69 -8.39 45.04
N SER A 88 3.37 -8.51 45.21
CA SER A 88 2.61 -9.75 45.03
C SER A 88 1.65 -9.74 43.84
N MET A 89 1.55 -8.61 43.11
CA MET A 89 0.55 -8.39 42.06
C MET A 89 0.63 -9.44 40.94
N PHE A 90 1.81 -9.62 40.35
CA PHE A 90 1.98 -10.58 39.26
C PHE A 90 1.89 -12.04 39.72
N ALA A 91 2.31 -12.34 40.97
CA ALA A 91 2.11 -13.66 41.54
C ALA A 91 0.63 -13.97 41.78
N ALA A 92 -0.17 -12.98 42.19
CA ALA A 92 -1.62 -13.10 42.34
C ALA A 92 -2.33 -13.20 40.98
N LEU A 93 -1.84 -12.52 39.94
CA LEU A 93 -2.31 -12.65 38.56
C LEU A 93 -2.14 -14.09 38.05
N GLU A 94 -0.95 -14.68 38.25
CA GLU A 94 -0.66 -16.07 37.91
C GLU A 94 -1.50 -17.06 38.72
N ALA A 95 -1.77 -16.75 39.98
CA ALA A 95 -2.64 -17.54 40.85
C ALA A 95 -4.15 -17.43 40.52
N ASN A 96 -4.53 -16.75 39.43
CA ASN A 96 -5.93 -16.54 39.01
C ASN A 96 -6.81 -15.82 40.06
N ARG A 97 -6.21 -15.00 40.94
CA ARG A 97 -6.97 -14.21 41.93
C ARG A 97 -7.79 -13.09 41.26
N PHE A 98 -7.32 -12.60 40.13
CA PHE A 98 -7.99 -11.64 39.26
C PHE A 98 -7.58 -11.90 37.80
N ASP A 99 -8.25 -11.22 36.87
CA ASP A 99 -8.16 -11.49 35.43
C ASP A 99 -7.12 -10.60 34.76
N VAL A 100 -7.08 -9.32 35.14
CA VAL A 100 -6.12 -8.33 34.64
C VAL A 100 -5.56 -7.47 35.79
N VAL A 101 -4.42 -6.84 35.57
CA VAL A 101 -3.87 -5.79 36.44
C VAL A 101 -4.08 -4.43 35.80
N ALA A 102 -4.61 -3.46 36.56
CA ALA A 102 -4.69 -2.04 36.20
C ALA A 102 -4.08 -1.22 37.35
N ASN A 103 -2.83 -0.83 37.17
CA ASN A 103 -2.01 -0.18 38.19
C ASN A 103 -0.74 0.44 37.55
N GLU A 104 -0.92 1.19 36.45
CA GLU A 104 0.17 1.75 35.63
C GLU A 104 1.26 0.71 35.27
N VAL A 105 0.87 -0.40 34.66
CA VAL A 105 1.82 -1.47 34.31
C VAL A 105 2.60 -1.08 33.06
N THR A 106 3.85 -0.70 33.26
CA THR A 106 4.74 -0.31 32.15
C THR A 106 5.01 -1.45 31.18
N ILE A 107 4.82 -1.18 29.89
CA ILE A 107 5.20 -2.03 28.77
C ILE A 107 6.73 -2.09 28.68
N ASN A 108 7.29 -3.29 28.82
CA ASN A 108 8.71 -3.52 28.58
C ASN A 108 8.96 -4.95 28.05
N PRO A 109 10.10 -5.22 27.40
CA PRO A 109 10.38 -6.52 26.79
C PRO A 109 10.34 -7.69 27.76
N GLU A 110 10.73 -7.50 29.03
CA GLU A 110 10.71 -8.57 30.01
C GLU A 110 9.26 -8.98 30.36
N ARG A 111 8.39 -8.00 30.58
CA ARG A 111 6.97 -8.24 30.89
C ARG A 111 6.21 -8.76 29.68
N GLN A 112 6.47 -8.24 28.48
CA GLN A 112 5.89 -8.77 27.23
C GLN A 112 6.25 -10.24 26.98
N GLY A 113 7.42 -10.68 27.47
CA GLY A 113 7.82 -12.08 27.41
C GLY A 113 7.05 -13.01 28.37
N LYS A 114 6.44 -12.47 29.43
CA LYS A 114 5.76 -13.24 30.50
C LYS A 114 4.25 -13.04 30.54
N TYR A 115 3.75 -11.90 30.10
CA TYR A 115 2.37 -11.46 30.21
C TYR A 115 1.90 -10.87 28.88
N ASP A 116 0.59 -10.93 28.65
CA ASP A 116 -0.01 -10.21 27.55
C ASP A 116 -0.36 -8.78 28.03
N LEU A 117 0.11 -7.76 27.30
CA LEU A 117 -0.09 -6.35 27.65
C LEU A 117 -0.98 -5.65 26.62
N SER A 118 -1.98 -4.89 27.08
CA SER A 118 -2.89 -4.14 26.19
C SER A 118 -2.18 -3.02 25.44
N GLN A 119 -2.88 -2.40 24.49
CA GLN A 119 -2.54 -1.05 24.05
C GLN A 119 -2.47 -0.12 25.26
N PRO A 120 -1.58 0.88 25.24
CA PRO A 120 -1.41 1.75 26.39
C PRO A 120 -2.65 2.61 26.63
N TYR A 121 -3.13 2.66 27.87
CA TYR A 121 -4.19 3.60 28.26
C TYR A 121 -3.63 4.89 28.86
N SER A 122 -2.35 4.90 29.26
CA SER A 122 -1.58 6.10 29.58
C SER A 122 -0.17 6.01 28.98
N VAL A 123 0.39 7.17 28.63
CA VAL A 123 1.72 7.37 28.08
C VAL A 123 2.34 8.57 28.79
N GLY A 124 3.36 8.28 29.58
CA GLY A 124 4.24 9.28 30.20
C GLY A 124 5.63 9.25 29.57
N GLU A 125 6.57 9.88 30.24
CA GLU A 125 8.00 9.74 30.02
C GLU A 125 8.68 9.45 31.36
N GLY A 126 9.80 8.72 31.34
CA GLY A 126 10.62 8.59 32.54
C GLY A 126 11.24 9.95 32.89
N VAL A 127 11.11 10.40 34.13
CA VAL A 127 11.68 11.65 34.62
C VAL A 127 12.63 11.42 35.79
N ILE A 128 13.60 12.31 35.88
CA ILE A 128 14.59 12.38 36.95
C ILE A 128 14.15 13.49 37.88
N VAL A 129 13.86 13.15 39.13
CA VAL A 129 13.40 14.06 40.17
C VAL A 129 14.54 14.32 41.15
N THR A 130 14.85 15.59 41.38
CA THR A 130 15.86 16.04 42.35
C THR A 130 15.24 17.04 43.32
N ARG A 131 15.99 17.42 44.36
CA ARG A 131 15.64 18.63 45.11
C ARG A 131 15.69 19.85 44.18
N ALA A 132 14.83 20.82 44.46
CA ALA A 132 14.65 22.01 43.63
C ALA A 132 15.96 22.83 43.50
N ASP A 133 16.80 22.82 44.53
CA ASP A 133 18.09 23.52 44.57
C ASP A 133 19.24 22.76 43.91
N ASP A 134 19.08 21.47 43.60
CA ASP A 134 20.11 20.65 42.94
C ASP A 134 20.01 20.79 41.41
N ASN A 135 21.05 21.32 40.79
CA ASN A 135 21.17 21.44 39.32
C ASN A 135 22.30 20.54 38.76
N SER A 136 22.87 19.66 39.59
CA SER A 136 24.01 18.81 39.21
C SER A 136 23.60 17.52 38.48
N ILE A 137 22.31 17.17 38.50
CA ILE A 137 21.75 15.98 37.87
C ILE A 137 20.69 16.42 36.86
N THR A 138 20.94 16.21 35.58
CA THR A 138 20.04 16.61 34.49
C THR A 138 19.77 15.49 33.49
N SER A 139 20.50 14.39 33.58
CA SER A 139 20.43 13.27 32.66
C SER A 139 20.79 11.95 33.36
N LEU A 140 20.47 10.82 32.73
CA LEU A 140 20.86 9.50 33.22
C LEU A 140 22.38 9.36 33.43
N ALA A 141 23.20 10.07 32.64
CA ALA A 141 24.66 10.01 32.79
C ALA A 141 25.14 10.56 34.15
N ASP A 142 24.37 11.47 34.75
CA ASP A 142 24.70 12.15 36.01
C ASP A 142 24.37 11.29 37.25
N LEU A 143 23.65 10.18 37.06
CA LEU A 143 23.26 9.25 38.14
C LEU A 143 24.44 8.39 38.63
N LYS A 144 25.55 8.35 37.89
CA LYS A 144 26.70 7.52 38.23
C LYS A 144 27.29 7.90 39.58
N GLY A 145 27.26 6.98 40.53
CA GLY A 145 27.75 7.18 41.90
C GLY A 145 26.80 7.97 42.82
N LYS A 146 25.59 8.30 42.36
CA LYS A 146 24.52 8.91 43.16
C LYS A 146 23.69 7.84 43.87
N THR A 147 22.90 8.24 44.87
CA THR A 147 21.95 7.36 45.56
C THR A 147 20.53 7.64 45.08
N ALA A 148 19.83 6.63 44.58
CA ALA A 148 18.44 6.72 44.12
C ALA A 148 17.49 6.01 45.09
N ALA A 149 16.29 6.53 45.36
CA ALA A 149 15.27 5.81 46.12
C ALA A 149 14.20 5.22 45.18
N GLU A 150 14.10 3.90 45.13
CA GLU A 150 13.19 3.17 44.23
C GLU A 150 12.57 1.96 44.95
N SER A 151 11.39 1.50 44.54
CA SER A 151 10.90 0.19 45.02
C SER A 151 11.74 -0.96 44.44
N ALA A 152 11.82 -2.08 45.15
CA ALA A 152 12.69 -3.20 44.76
C ALA A 152 12.34 -3.79 43.38
N THR A 153 11.07 -3.71 43.01
CA THR A 153 10.43 -4.35 41.86
C THR A 153 10.05 -3.34 40.75
N SER A 154 10.34 -2.05 40.95
CA SER A 154 10.12 -1.01 39.93
C SER A 154 11.09 -1.16 38.76
N ASN A 155 10.61 -0.96 37.53
CA ASN A 155 11.46 -0.82 36.34
C ASN A 155 12.44 0.37 36.47
N TRP A 156 12.05 1.43 37.18
CA TRP A 156 12.92 2.59 37.43
C TRP A 156 14.11 2.23 38.33
N SER A 157 13.96 1.23 39.21
CA SER A 157 15.07 0.63 39.98
C SER A 157 16.16 0.06 39.07
N GLU A 158 15.76 -0.61 37.98
CA GLU A 158 16.71 -1.16 37.01
C GLU A 158 17.36 -0.05 36.18
N VAL A 159 16.59 0.95 35.74
CA VAL A 159 17.09 2.12 35.00
C VAL A 159 18.14 2.86 35.83
N ALA A 160 17.85 3.15 37.10
CA ALA A 160 18.79 3.82 38.00
C ALA A 160 20.07 2.99 38.23
N ARG A 161 19.95 1.66 38.41
CA ARG A 161 21.12 0.76 38.54
C ARG A 161 21.97 0.72 37.28
N LYS A 162 21.35 0.61 36.10
CA LYS A 162 22.06 0.64 34.80
C LYS A 162 22.78 1.97 34.58
N ALA A 163 22.20 3.07 35.04
CA ALA A 163 22.81 4.39 35.02
C ALA A 163 23.97 4.56 36.04
N GLY A 164 24.20 3.56 36.91
CA GLY A 164 25.30 3.54 37.87
C GLY A 164 24.97 4.17 39.23
N ALA A 165 23.69 4.38 39.55
CA ALA A 165 23.26 4.80 40.88
C ALA A 165 23.21 3.61 41.86
N ARG A 166 23.42 3.90 43.14
CA ARG A 166 23.13 3.00 44.25
C ARG A 166 21.66 3.14 44.62
N VAL A 167 20.86 2.09 44.47
CA VAL A 167 19.44 2.13 44.84
C VAL A 167 19.23 1.80 46.32
N GLU A 168 18.58 2.71 47.05
CA GLU A 168 17.98 2.50 48.38
C GLU A 168 16.52 2.06 48.18
N THR A 169 16.21 0.83 48.60
CA THR A 169 14.87 0.26 48.43
C THR A 169 13.86 0.94 49.36
N VAL A 170 12.74 1.41 48.81
CA VAL A 170 11.60 1.97 49.53
C VAL A 170 10.30 1.23 49.20
N GLU A 171 9.27 1.41 50.01
CA GLU A 171 7.95 0.78 49.84
C GLU A 171 7.14 1.41 48.70
N GLY A 172 7.33 2.71 48.43
CA GLY A 172 6.61 3.41 47.36
C GLY A 172 7.11 4.83 47.09
N PHE A 173 6.51 5.47 46.08
CA PHE A 173 6.96 6.77 45.56
C PHE A 173 6.95 7.90 46.61
N THR A 174 5.91 8.00 47.44
CA THR A 174 5.82 9.04 48.49
C THR A 174 6.94 8.93 49.51
N GLN A 175 7.35 7.70 49.86
CA GLN A 175 8.51 7.48 50.73
C GLN A 175 9.81 7.88 50.02
N ALA A 176 9.93 7.61 48.72
CA ALA A 176 11.07 8.03 47.91
C ALA A 176 11.26 9.55 47.93
N ILE A 177 10.19 10.31 47.69
CA ILE A 177 10.22 11.78 47.75
C ILE A 177 10.55 12.28 49.16
N THR A 178 10.04 11.63 50.21
CA THR A 178 10.38 11.97 51.60
C THR A 178 11.87 11.84 51.86
N LEU A 179 12.51 10.76 51.39
CA LEU A 179 13.97 10.56 51.54
C LEU A 179 14.76 11.58 50.71
N LEU A 180 14.29 11.93 49.51
CA LEU A 180 14.91 12.94 48.64
C LEU A 180 14.92 14.32 49.31
N ASN A 181 13.79 14.71 49.90
CA ASN A 181 13.63 15.96 50.65
C ASN A 181 14.48 16.00 51.93
N GLN A 182 14.70 14.86 52.58
CA GLN A 182 15.59 14.74 53.74
C GLN A 182 17.08 14.76 53.37
N GLY A 183 17.42 14.77 52.07
CA GLY A 183 18.80 14.67 51.61
C GLY A 183 19.44 13.30 51.84
N ARG A 184 18.63 12.27 52.09
CA ARG A 184 19.12 10.89 52.29
C ARG A 184 19.43 10.18 50.98
N VAL A 185 18.74 10.58 49.91
CA VAL A 185 19.04 10.19 48.53
C VAL A 185 19.23 11.42 47.65
N ASP A 186 19.91 11.24 46.52
CA ASP A 186 20.23 12.29 45.57
C ASP A 186 19.14 12.47 44.50
N VAL A 187 18.43 11.38 44.17
CA VAL A 187 17.52 11.34 43.02
C VAL A 187 16.39 10.33 43.22
N VAL A 188 15.26 10.56 42.55
CA VAL A 188 14.19 9.57 42.33
C VAL A 188 13.91 9.54 40.84
N VAL A 189 13.80 8.36 40.24
CA VAL A 189 13.41 8.16 38.84
C VAL A 189 11.98 7.62 38.84
N ASN A 190 11.08 8.27 38.14
CA ASN A 190 9.69 7.79 38.07
C ASN A 190 9.02 8.20 36.76
N ASP A 191 7.77 7.77 36.57
CA ASP A 191 6.93 8.24 35.47
C ASP A 191 6.54 9.71 35.69
N SER A 192 6.68 10.52 34.65
CA SER A 192 6.28 11.93 34.59
C SER A 192 4.89 12.18 35.13
N ILE A 193 3.93 11.30 34.82
CA ILE A 193 2.53 11.44 35.21
C ILE A 193 2.39 11.37 36.72
N ALA A 194 3.07 10.42 37.37
CA ALA A 194 3.08 10.26 38.82
C ALA A 194 3.70 11.49 39.52
N VAL A 195 4.77 12.03 38.94
CA VAL A 195 5.46 13.22 39.48
C VAL A 195 4.62 14.48 39.33
N TYR A 196 4.06 14.72 38.15
CA TYR A 196 3.18 15.89 37.92
C TYR A 196 1.94 15.85 38.81
N ALA A 197 1.34 14.67 38.98
CA ALA A 197 0.20 14.50 39.87
C ALA A 197 0.57 14.79 41.33
N TYR A 198 1.68 14.25 41.83
CA TYR A 198 2.18 14.53 43.17
C TYR A 198 2.41 16.03 43.40
N LEU A 199 3.10 16.70 42.47
CA LEU A 199 3.37 18.14 42.56
C LEU A 199 2.09 18.97 42.55
N ALA A 200 1.11 18.59 41.72
CA ALA A 200 -0.18 19.28 41.63
C ALA A 200 -1.04 19.08 42.89
N GLU A 201 -1.03 17.88 43.47
CA GLU A 201 -1.82 17.54 44.65
C GLU A 201 -1.24 18.14 45.93
N THR A 202 0.08 18.01 46.12
CA THR A 202 0.75 18.44 47.35
C THR A 202 1.16 19.92 47.33
N GLY A 203 1.33 20.50 46.14
CA GLY A 203 1.94 21.81 45.98
C GLY A 203 3.42 21.85 46.39
N ASP A 204 4.09 20.70 46.49
CA ASP A 204 5.48 20.62 46.92
C ASP A 204 6.39 21.37 45.93
N LYS A 205 7.15 22.33 46.46
CA LYS A 205 8.14 23.13 45.70
C LYS A 205 9.59 22.76 46.03
N SER A 206 9.79 21.79 46.91
CA SER A 206 11.11 21.36 47.39
C SER A 206 11.80 20.36 46.45
N VAL A 207 11.06 19.75 45.53
CA VAL A 207 11.58 18.91 44.45
C VAL A 207 11.24 19.49 43.07
N LYS A 208 11.95 19.06 42.04
CA LYS A 208 11.68 19.39 40.64
C LYS A 208 11.98 18.21 39.73
N ILE A 209 11.37 18.22 38.54
CA ILE A 209 11.86 17.41 37.42
C ILE A 209 13.11 18.09 36.86
N ALA A 210 14.24 17.40 36.96
CA ALA A 210 15.55 17.90 36.57
C ALA A 210 16.00 17.41 35.19
N GLY A 211 15.35 16.38 34.66
CA GLY A 211 15.62 15.84 33.33
C GLY A 211 14.69 14.69 32.96
N THR A 212 14.81 14.21 31.72
CA THR A 212 14.07 13.05 31.21
C THR A 212 15.01 11.87 30.97
N VAL A 213 14.46 10.66 31.02
CA VAL A 213 15.14 9.38 30.77
C VAL A 213 15.23 9.11 29.25
N GLY A 214 14.48 9.84 28.43
CA GLY A 214 14.57 9.84 26.97
C GLY A 214 13.70 8.80 26.25
N GLU A 215 12.94 7.99 26.99
CA GLU A 215 12.02 6.98 26.46
C GLU A 215 10.59 7.25 26.95
N LYS A 216 9.61 7.03 26.06
CA LYS A 216 8.19 7.02 26.42
C LYS A 216 7.94 5.87 27.40
N SER A 217 7.15 6.14 28.42
CA SER A 217 6.69 5.12 29.36
C SER A 217 5.22 4.83 29.08
N GLU A 218 4.96 3.69 28.46
CA GLU A 218 3.63 3.27 28.03
C GLU A 218 3.04 2.30 29.06
N GLN A 219 1.79 2.52 29.47
CA GLN A 219 1.18 1.85 30.62
C GLN A 219 -0.07 1.09 30.16
N ALA A 220 -0.16 -0.20 30.47
CA ALA A 220 -1.13 -1.12 29.90
C ALA A 220 -1.86 -1.94 30.97
N PHE A 221 -2.98 -2.58 30.58
CA PHE A 221 -3.54 -3.68 31.33
C PHE A 221 -2.63 -4.89 31.13
N ALA A 222 -2.31 -5.60 32.21
CA ALA A 222 -1.56 -6.86 32.12
C ALA A 222 -2.48 -8.04 32.38
N ALA A 223 -2.52 -8.99 31.44
CA ALA A 223 -3.21 -10.26 31.57
C ALA A 223 -2.20 -11.42 31.57
N ARG A 224 -2.63 -12.59 32.04
CA ARG A 224 -1.85 -13.82 31.85
C ARG A 224 -1.61 -14.06 30.36
N LYS A 225 -0.46 -14.65 30.05
CA LYS A 225 -0.08 -15.03 28.69
C LYS A 225 -1.14 -15.96 28.08
N ASP A 226 -1.51 -15.68 26.83
CA ASP A 226 -2.45 -16.45 26.01
C ASP A 226 -3.88 -16.51 26.62
N SER A 227 -4.25 -15.49 27.41
CA SER A 227 -5.57 -15.38 28.05
C SER A 227 -6.72 -15.14 27.07
N GLY A 228 -6.42 -14.70 25.83
CA GLY A 228 -7.43 -14.35 24.83
C GLY A 228 -8.15 -13.01 25.09
N MET A 229 -7.83 -12.30 26.17
CA MET A 229 -8.54 -11.08 26.60
C MET A 229 -8.11 -9.82 25.82
N LEU A 230 -6.95 -9.85 25.17
CA LEU A 230 -6.32 -8.68 24.59
C LEU A 230 -7.08 -8.03 23.43
N PRO A 231 -7.63 -8.78 22.46
CA PRO A 231 -8.41 -8.16 21.38
C PRO A 231 -9.55 -7.30 21.91
N GLU A 232 -10.24 -7.77 22.94
CA GLU A 232 -11.41 -7.11 23.53
C GLU A 232 -11.01 -5.91 24.40
N LEU A 233 -9.97 -6.07 25.24
CA LEU A 233 -9.39 -4.95 26.00
C LEU A 233 -8.89 -3.84 25.06
N ASN A 234 -8.22 -4.20 23.96
CA ASN A 234 -7.68 -3.26 23.00
C ASN A 234 -8.79 -2.55 22.21
N ASP A 235 -9.84 -3.26 21.82
CA ASP A 235 -11.02 -2.66 21.17
C ASP A 235 -11.71 -1.67 22.11
N ALA A 236 -11.96 -2.05 23.36
CA ALA A 236 -12.55 -1.17 24.37
C ALA A 236 -11.70 0.09 24.61
N ILE A 237 -10.38 -0.06 24.79
CA ILE A 237 -9.44 1.06 24.93
C ILE A 237 -9.45 1.94 23.69
N GLY A 238 -9.46 1.35 22.49
CA GLY A 238 -9.53 2.07 21.22
C GLY A 238 -10.80 2.93 21.12
N GLN A 239 -11.95 2.36 21.48
CA GLN A 239 -13.24 3.08 21.48
C GLN A 239 -13.26 4.22 22.51
N LEU A 240 -12.77 3.99 23.74
CA LEU A 240 -12.70 5.01 24.78
C LEU A 240 -11.68 6.12 24.45
N ARG A 241 -10.64 5.80 23.69
CA ARG A 241 -9.71 6.79 23.15
C ARG A 241 -10.40 7.62 22.07
N ALA A 242 -11.13 6.98 21.16
CA ALA A 242 -11.82 7.63 20.05
C ALA A 242 -12.97 8.55 20.50
N ASP A 243 -13.75 8.15 21.51
CA ASP A 243 -14.87 8.95 22.03
C ASP A 243 -14.46 10.03 23.07
N GLY A 244 -13.15 10.14 23.33
CA GLY A 244 -12.56 11.12 24.25
C GLY A 244 -12.79 10.82 25.73
N THR A 245 -13.34 9.66 26.08
CA THR A 245 -13.54 9.26 27.48
C THR A 245 -12.22 9.13 28.22
N LEU A 246 -11.20 8.50 27.62
CA LEU A 246 -9.86 8.41 28.23
C LEU A 246 -9.28 9.80 28.48
N ALA A 247 -9.39 10.73 27.53
CA ALA A 247 -8.88 12.09 27.67
C ALA A 247 -9.57 12.84 28.82
N LYS A 248 -10.89 12.67 28.99
CA LYS A 248 -11.65 13.25 30.12
C LYS A 248 -11.21 12.68 31.47
N ILE A 249 -10.99 11.37 31.55
CA ILE A 249 -10.48 10.71 32.77
C ILE A 249 -9.07 11.20 33.07
N SER A 250 -8.21 11.29 32.05
CA SER A 250 -6.84 11.80 32.13
C SER A 250 -6.81 13.23 32.64
N GLN A 251 -7.60 14.13 32.05
CA GLN A 251 -7.70 15.52 32.48
C GLN A 251 -8.22 15.67 33.92
N ARG A 252 -9.11 14.78 34.37
CA ARG A 252 -9.66 14.81 35.73
C ARG A 252 -8.59 14.55 36.78
N TYR A 253 -7.82 13.47 36.63
CA TYR A 253 -6.85 13.02 37.64
C TYR A 253 -5.45 13.59 37.42
N LEU A 254 -4.99 13.66 36.18
CA LEU A 254 -3.61 13.97 35.82
C LEU A 254 -3.41 15.43 35.39
N LYS A 255 -4.52 16.17 35.20
CA LYS A 255 -4.56 17.57 34.73
C LYS A 255 -3.89 17.79 33.36
N ALA A 256 -3.62 16.71 32.65
CA ALA A 256 -3.06 16.66 31.31
C ALA A 256 -3.69 15.48 30.54
N ASP A 257 -3.62 15.51 29.20
CA ASP A 257 -3.95 14.34 28.39
C ASP A 257 -2.72 13.44 28.28
N ALA A 258 -2.72 12.41 29.12
CA ALA A 258 -1.69 11.39 29.16
C ALA A 258 -2.09 10.14 28.38
N THR A 259 -3.09 10.17 27.49
CA THR A 259 -3.61 8.95 26.82
C THR A 259 -2.71 8.42 25.68
N GLY A 260 -1.58 9.08 25.42
CA GLY A 260 -0.72 8.80 24.27
C GLY A 260 -1.26 9.32 22.94
N ALA A 261 -2.42 10.00 22.95
CA ALA A 261 -2.83 10.83 21.83
C ALA A 261 -1.77 11.93 21.63
N PRO A 262 -1.20 12.10 20.43
CA PRO A 262 -0.27 13.18 20.17
C PRO A 262 -0.89 14.53 20.56
N SER A 263 -0.21 15.30 21.39
CA SER A 263 -0.58 16.71 21.65
C SER A 263 -0.41 17.59 20.40
N GLU A 264 0.24 17.08 19.36
CA GLU A 264 0.27 17.64 18.01
C GLU A 264 -0.32 16.64 17.02
N ASN A 265 -1.44 17.05 16.44
CA ASN A 265 -2.10 16.38 15.33
C ASN A 265 -1.06 16.02 14.22
N PRO A 266 -0.86 14.74 13.82
CA PRO A 266 0.21 14.36 12.89
C PRO A 266 0.18 15.10 11.55
N ILE A 267 -1.02 15.49 11.09
CA ILE A 267 -1.23 16.29 9.88
C ILE A 267 -0.76 17.74 10.12
N ARG A 268 -1.09 18.34 11.27
CA ARG A 268 -0.67 19.68 11.69
C ARG A 268 0.83 19.75 12.01
N ALA A 269 1.38 18.70 12.59
CA ALA A 269 2.82 18.55 12.85
C ALA A 269 3.61 18.49 11.53
N ALA A 270 3.07 17.84 10.50
CA ALA A 270 3.64 17.83 9.16
C ALA A 270 3.50 19.19 8.44
N GLY A 271 2.51 20.00 8.82
CA GLY A 271 2.27 21.33 8.26
C GLY A 271 1.72 21.32 6.82
N VAL A 272 1.45 20.14 6.25
CA VAL A 272 0.87 19.92 4.92
C VAL A 272 0.23 18.54 4.88
N LEU A 273 -0.92 18.42 4.22
CA LEU A 273 -1.54 17.13 3.91
C LEU A 273 -1.24 16.77 2.45
N ARG A 274 -0.40 15.76 2.21
CA ARG A 274 -0.12 15.29 0.85
C ARG A 274 -1.13 14.24 0.44
N VAL A 275 -1.73 14.41 -0.73
CA VAL A 275 -2.86 13.60 -1.20
C VAL A 275 -2.51 12.98 -2.56
N GLY A 276 -2.50 11.65 -2.62
CA GLY A 276 -2.39 10.92 -3.89
C GLY A 276 -3.75 10.87 -4.60
N THR A 277 -3.77 11.20 -5.89
CA THR A 277 -4.96 11.15 -6.75
C THR A 277 -4.55 10.91 -8.22
N GLU A 278 -5.46 10.55 -9.12
CA GLU A 278 -5.10 10.24 -10.52
C GLU A 278 -5.02 11.45 -11.44
N GLY A 279 -5.94 12.42 -11.29
CA GLY A 279 -6.02 13.58 -12.19
C GLY A 279 -6.60 13.28 -13.58
N VAL A 280 -7.08 12.05 -13.83
CA VAL A 280 -7.70 11.65 -15.10
C VAL A 280 -9.06 10.97 -14.92
N TYR A 281 -9.61 11.01 -13.70
CA TYR A 281 -10.84 10.35 -13.30
C TYR A 281 -11.98 11.35 -13.04
N SER A 282 -12.56 11.90 -14.11
CA SER A 282 -13.73 12.79 -14.02
C SER A 282 -14.97 12.06 -13.46
N PRO A 283 -15.78 12.69 -12.58
CA PRO A 283 -15.70 14.06 -12.05
C PRO A 283 -14.91 14.17 -10.74
N PHE A 284 -14.16 13.15 -10.36
CA PHE A 284 -13.61 12.98 -9.03
C PHE A 284 -12.22 13.61 -8.86
N SER A 285 -11.30 13.32 -9.80
CA SER A 285 -10.00 13.97 -9.90
C SER A 285 -9.63 14.14 -11.39
N TYR A 286 -9.68 15.35 -11.91
CA TYR A 286 -9.41 15.62 -13.33
C TYR A 286 -8.86 17.02 -13.57
N HIS A 287 -8.19 17.23 -14.70
CA HIS A 287 -7.81 18.58 -15.11
C HIS A 287 -8.97 19.25 -15.86
N ASP A 288 -9.40 20.41 -15.36
CA ASP A 288 -10.38 21.24 -16.05
C ASP A 288 -9.83 21.62 -17.44
N PRO A 289 -10.53 21.29 -18.55
CA PRO A 289 -10.00 21.53 -19.89
C PRO A 289 -9.77 23.00 -20.24
N ALA A 290 -10.45 23.94 -19.56
CA ALA A 290 -10.33 25.36 -19.84
C ALA A 290 -9.15 26.02 -19.11
N THR A 291 -8.82 25.54 -17.92
CA THR A 291 -7.82 26.14 -17.02
C THR A 291 -6.58 25.26 -16.80
N GLY A 292 -6.68 23.96 -17.09
CA GLY A 292 -5.64 22.96 -16.82
C GLY A 292 -5.44 22.66 -15.33
N GLN A 293 -6.26 23.22 -14.43
CA GLN A 293 -6.14 23.01 -12.99
C GLN A 293 -6.73 21.67 -12.57
N LEU A 294 -6.09 21.02 -11.60
CA LEU A 294 -6.64 19.82 -10.96
C LEU A 294 -7.86 20.20 -10.12
N VAL A 295 -9.01 19.65 -10.50
CA VAL A 295 -10.33 19.85 -9.90
C VAL A 295 -11.03 18.51 -9.74
N GLY A 296 -12.16 18.51 -9.04
CA GLY A 296 -13.03 17.35 -8.94
C GLY A 296 -13.55 17.14 -7.52
N TYR A 297 -14.46 16.18 -7.38
CA TYR A 297 -15.09 15.86 -6.11
C TYR A 297 -14.07 15.46 -5.02
N ASP A 298 -13.20 14.48 -5.27
CA ASP A 298 -12.15 14.06 -4.32
C ASP A 298 -11.20 15.22 -3.98
N VAL A 299 -10.87 16.03 -4.98
CA VAL A 299 -9.96 17.18 -4.85
C VAL A 299 -10.57 18.24 -3.92
N ASP A 300 -11.84 18.56 -4.09
CA ASP A 300 -12.53 19.56 -3.27
C ASP A 300 -12.82 19.03 -1.86
N VAL A 301 -13.17 17.75 -1.69
CA VAL A 301 -13.33 17.12 -0.37
C VAL A 301 -11.99 17.13 0.38
N ALA A 302 -10.88 16.74 -0.26
CA ALA A 302 -9.56 16.76 0.36
C ALA A 302 -9.12 18.17 0.75
N LYS A 303 -9.36 19.18 -0.10
CA LYS A 303 -9.10 20.61 0.23
C LYS A 303 -9.92 21.07 1.44
N ALA A 304 -11.22 20.77 1.48
CA ALA A 304 -12.08 21.13 2.59
C ALA A 304 -11.62 20.48 3.91
N VAL A 305 -11.16 19.23 3.85
CA VAL A 305 -10.55 18.55 5.02
C VAL A 305 -9.27 19.25 5.45
N GLY A 306 -8.38 19.60 4.52
CA GLY A 306 -7.16 20.37 4.83
C GLY A 306 -7.47 21.71 5.50
N GLU A 307 -8.47 22.44 5.01
CA GLU A 307 -8.93 23.71 5.59
C GLU A 307 -9.43 23.54 7.04
N LYS A 308 -10.25 22.51 7.31
CA LYS A 308 -10.69 22.18 8.69
C LYS A 308 -9.54 21.80 9.61
N LEU A 309 -8.56 21.09 9.07
CA LEU A 309 -7.36 20.71 9.80
C LEU A 309 -6.36 21.87 9.93
N GLY A 310 -6.56 22.98 9.23
CA GLY A 310 -5.67 24.14 9.27
C GLY A 310 -4.34 23.93 8.56
N VAL A 311 -4.29 23.03 7.57
CA VAL A 311 -3.08 22.72 6.79
C VAL A 311 -3.33 22.86 5.28
N PRO A 312 -2.33 23.31 4.49
CA PRO A 312 -2.42 23.25 3.04
C PRO A 312 -2.47 21.81 2.53
N VAL A 313 -3.11 21.61 1.38
CA VAL A 313 -3.19 20.32 0.68
C VAL A 313 -2.29 20.34 -0.55
N GLU A 314 -1.44 19.33 -0.69
CA GLU A 314 -0.59 19.13 -1.86
C GLU A 314 -0.98 17.85 -2.59
N PHE A 315 -1.38 17.96 -3.85
CA PHE A 315 -1.75 16.80 -4.66
C PHE A 315 -0.54 16.19 -5.37
N VAL A 316 -0.45 14.86 -5.33
CA VAL A 316 0.57 14.07 -6.00
C VAL A 316 -0.11 13.14 -7.00
N GLU A 317 -0.23 13.60 -8.25
CA GLU A 317 -0.82 12.83 -9.34
C GLU A 317 -0.06 11.50 -9.54
N THR A 318 -0.77 10.39 -9.41
CA THR A 318 -0.22 9.03 -9.43
C THR A 318 -1.23 8.09 -10.10
N PRO A 319 -0.84 7.32 -11.13
CA PRO A 319 -1.73 6.34 -11.76
C PRO A 319 -2.26 5.33 -10.72
N TRP A 320 -3.54 4.97 -10.81
CA TRP A 320 -4.21 4.09 -9.86
C TRP A 320 -3.44 2.78 -9.59
N ASP A 321 -2.93 2.13 -10.64
CA ASP A 321 -2.14 0.89 -10.55
C ASP A 321 -0.91 0.98 -9.62
N SER A 322 -0.43 2.19 -9.35
CA SER A 322 0.75 2.47 -8.51
C SER A 322 0.44 3.27 -7.25
N ILE A 323 -0.80 3.72 -7.06
CA ILE A 323 -1.15 4.70 -6.02
C ILE A 323 -0.94 4.14 -4.61
N PHE A 324 -1.33 2.89 -4.36
CA PHE A 324 -1.10 2.25 -3.07
C PHE A 324 0.38 1.93 -2.82
N ALA A 325 1.13 1.59 -3.87
CA ALA A 325 2.59 1.41 -3.75
C ALA A 325 3.28 2.75 -3.43
N ALA A 326 2.81 3.86 -4.00
CA ALA A 326 3.29 5.20 -3.70
C ALA A 326 2.89 5.67 -2.28
N LEU A 327 1.70 5.27 -1.80
CA LEU A 327 1.25 5.48 -0.42
C LEU A 327 2.20 4.79 0.57
N GLU A 328 2.54 3.53 0.32
CA GLU A 328 3.49 2.75 1.12
C GLU A 328 4.91 3.32 1.05
N ALA A 329 5.32 3.82 -0.11
CA ALA A 329 6.58 4.52 -0.31
C ALA A 329 6.63 5.93 0.33
N LYS A 330 5.56 6.34 1.05
CA LYS A 330 5.44 7.64 1.74
C LYS A 330 5.57 8.85 0.81
N ARG A 331 5.17 8.71 -0.45
CA ARG A 331 5.14 9.85 -1.40
C ARG A 331 4.06 10.87 -1.05
N PHE A 332 2.99 10.42 -0.41
CA PHE A 332 1.88 11.21 0.11
C PHE A 332 1.29 10.54 1.35
N ASP A 333 0.39 11.22 2.05
CA ASP A 333 -0.11 10.80 3.37
C ASP A 333 -1.41 10.01 3.28
N ILE A 334 -2.30 10.42 2.37
CA ILE A 334 -3.58 9.74 2.08
C ILE A 334 -3.81 9.60 0.57
N VAL A 335 -4.69 8.69 0.18
CA VAL A 335 -5.26 8.60 -1.18
C VAL A 335 -6.70 9.15 -1.15
N ALA A 336 -7.01 10.05 -2.09
CA ALA A 336 -8.34 10.57 -2.37
C ALA A 336 -8.64 10.37 -3.86
N ASN A 337 -9.34 9.29 -4.18
CA ASN A 337 -9.60 8.86 -5.56
C ASN A 337 -10.74 7.81 -5.59
N GLU A 338 -11.87 8.10 -4.93
CA GLU A 338 -13.00 7.17 -4.67
C GLU A 338 -12.53 5.78 -4.20
N VAL A 339 -11.77 5.72 -3.10
CA VAL A 339 -11.29 4.42 -2.60
C VAL A 339 -12.41 3.68 -1.90
N THR A 340 -12.91 2.63 -2.55
CA THR A 340 -13.97 1.79 -1.98
C THR A 340 -13.52 1.10 -0.70
N ILE A 341 -14.35 1.24 0.32
CA ILE A 341 -14.18 0.65 1.64
C ILE A 341 -14.59 -0.82 1.55
N THR A 342 -13.59 -1.72 1.58
CA THR A 342 -13.82 -3.17 1.60
C THR A 342 -13.08 -3.81 2.78
N PRO A 343 -13.56 -4.95 3.32
CA PRO A 343 -12.87 -5.68 4.39
C PRO A 343 -11.41 -6.03 4.04
N GLU A 344 -11.15 -6.38 2.77
CA GLU A 344 -9.81 -6.70 2.28
C GLU A 344 -8.87 -5.49 2.35
N ARG A 345 -9.35 -4.32 1.94
CA ARG A 345 -8.58 -3.07 2.01
C ARG A 345 -8.41 -2.60 3.45
N GLN A 346 -9.43 -2.70 4.29
CA GLN A 346 -9.34 -2.37 5.73
C GLN A 346 -8.31 -3.25 6.47
N GLY A 347 -8.09 -4.48 6.00
CA GLY A 347 -7.03 -5.35 6.51
C GLY A 347 -5.61 -4.83 6.22
N LYS A 348 -5.41 -4.10 5.13
CA LYS A 348 -4.09 -3.58 4.69
C LYS A 348 -3.87 -2.10 4.97
N TYR A 349 -4.92 -1.29 4.91
CA TYR A 349 -4.89 0.16 5.02
C TYR A 349 -5.86 0.63 6.12
N ASP A 350 -5.66 1.84 6.59
CA ASP A 350 -6.62 2.53 7.43
C ASP A 350 -7.53 3.35 6.52
N LEU A 351 -8.83 3.08 6.54
CA LEU A 351 -9.82 3.76 5.69
C LEU A 351 -10.68 4.70 6.55
N SER A 352 -10.86 5.94 6.09
CA SER A 352 -11.75 6.90 6.76
C SER A 352 -13.20 6.43 6.73
N GLN A 353 -14.06 7.11 7.49
CA GLN A 353 -15.49 7.08 7.22
C GLN A 353 -15.79 7.53 5.79
N PRO A 354 -16.87 7.05 5.17
CA PRO A 354 -17.17 7.38 3.79
C PRO A 354 -17.46 8.88 3.62
N TYR A 355 -16.92 9.48 2.57
CA TYR A 355 -17.28 10.82 2.12
C TYR A 355 -18.18 10.80 0.87
N SER A 356 -18.29 9.67 0.18
CA SER A 356 -19.31 9.40 -0.84
C SER A 356 -19.85 7.99 -0.69
N VAL A 357 -21.13 7.84 -1.04
CA VAL A 357 -21.87 6.59 -1.05
C VAL A 357 -22.59 6.49 -2.39
N GLY A 358 -22.10 5.60 -3.24
CA GLY A 358 -22.73 5.21 -4.50
C GLY A 358 -23.42 3.85 -4.40
N GLU A 359 -23.76 3.32 -5.56
CA GLU A 359 -24.14 1.92 -5.74
C GLU A 359 -23.39 1.37 -6.95
N GLY A 360 -23.05 0.07 -6.93
CA GLY A 360 -22.51 -0.55 -8.13
C GLY A 360 -23.58 -0.63 -9.20
N VAL A 361 -23.27 -0.21 -10.42
CA VAL A 361 -24.16 -0.31 -11.59
C VAL A 361 -23.53 -1.13 -12.69
N ILE A 362 -24.39 -1.80 -13.43
CA ILE A 362 -24.08 -2.57 -14.62
C ILE A 362 -24.37 -1.68 -15.82
N VAL A 363 -23.36 -1.46 -16.66
CA VAL A 363 -23.42 -0.60 -17.84
C VAL A 363 -23.28 -1.46 -19.08
N THR A 364 -24.24 -1.35 -19.99
CA THR A 364 -24.25 -2.04 -21.29
C THR A 364 -24.39 -1.04 -22.42
N ARG A 365 -24.22 -1.49 -23.66
CA ARG A 365 -24.66 -0.69 -24.82
C ARG A 365 -26.16 -0.45 -24.73
N ALA A 366 -26.61 0.70 -25.24
CA ALA A 366 -28.00 1.12 -25.18
C ALA A 366 -28.95 0.11 -25.86
N ASP A 367 -28.47 -0.61 -26.87
CA ASP A 367 -29.19 -1.65 -27.60
C ASP A 367 -29.15 -3.05 -26.96
N ASP A 368 -28.39 -3.24 -25.87
CA ASP A 368 -28.26 -4.52 -25.18
C ASP A 368 -29.08 -4.53 -23.87
N ASP A 369 -30.19 -5.26 -23.89
CA ASP A 369 -31.07 -5.50 -22.73
C ASP A 369 -30.84 -6.88 -22.08
N SER A 370 -29.83 -7.64 -22.51
CA SER A 370 -29.63 -9.02 -22.09
C SER A 370 -28.94 -9.17 -20.73
N ILE A 371 -28.30 -8.12 -20.23
CA ILE A 371 -27.55 -8.11 -18.96
C ILE A 371 -28.19 -7.09 -18.03
N LYS A 372 -28.81 -7.53 -16.93
CA LYS A 372 -29.50 -6.66 -15.96
C LYS A 372 -29.08 -6.93 -14.52
N THR A 373 -28.52 -8.10 -14.26
CA THR A 373 -28.12 -8.56 -12.93
C THR A 373 -26.70 -9.12 -13.00
N LEU A 374 -26.04 -9.27 -11.84
CA LEU A 374 -24.71 -9.90 -11.78
C LEU A 374 -24.72 -11.34 -12.34
N ASP A 375 -25.82 -12.07 -12.18
CA ASP A 375 -25.94 -13.43 -12.71
C ASP A 375 -25.86 -13.45 -14.25
N ASP A 376 -26.34 -12.40 -14.92
CA ASP A 376 -26.31 -12.28 -16.38
C ASP A 376 -24.90 -11.99 -16.93
N VAL A 377 -23.98 -11.56 -16.06
CA VAL A 377 -22.58 -11.25 -16.41
C VAL A 377 -21.75 -12.53 -16.59
N LYS A 378 -22.24 -13.68 -16.11
CA LYS A 378 -21.51 -14.94 -16.18
C LYS A 378 -21.18 -15.34 -17.63
N GLY A 379 -19.88 -15.52 -17.90
CA GLY A 379 -19.37 -15.86 -19.23
C GLY A 379 -19.37 -14.70 -20.24
N LYS A 380 -19.68 -13.48 -19.80
CA LYS A 380 -19.54 -12.24 -20.57
C LYS A 380 -18.15 -11.66 -20.42
N THR A 381 -17.73 -10.81 -21.35
CA THR A 381 -16.50 -10.04 -21.21
C THR A 381 -16.79 -8.70 -20.55
N ALA A 382 -16.17 -8.42 -19.40
CA ALA A 382 -16.29 -7.15 -18.68
C ALA A 382 -15.02 -6.32 -18.83
N ALA A 383 -15.11 -5.01 -19.09
CA ALA A 383 -13.94 -4.12 -19.08
C ALA A 383 -13.83 -3.39 -17.75
N GLU A 384 -12.80 -3.68 -16.96
CA GLU A 384 -12.61 -3.10 -15.61
C GLU A 384 -11.17 -2.69 -15.37
N ASN A 385 -10.89 -1.69 -14.54
CA ASN A 385 -9.51 -1.55 -14.05
C ASN A 385 -9.13 -2.80 -13.26
N ALA A 386 -7.97 -3.40 -13.55
CA ALA A 386 -7.54 -4.69 -13.02
C ALA A 386 -7.63 -4.81 -11.50
N THR A 387 -7.45 -3.68 -10.80
CA THR A 387 -7.32 -3.55 -9.34
C THR A 387 -8.55 -2.92 -8.68
N SER A 388 -9.56 -2.57 -9.47
CA SER A 388 -10.85 -2.09 -8.97
C SER A 388 -11.59 -3.20 -8.22
N ASN A 389 -12.37 -2.82 -7.21
CA ASN A 389 -13.35 -3.72 -6.59
C ASN A 389 -14.34 -4.29 -7.62
N TRP A 390 -14.71 -3.50 -8.64
CA TRP A 390 -15.60 -3.93 -9.73
C TRP A 390 -15.02 -5.09 -10.53
N SER A 391 -13.71 -5.12 -10.75
CA SER A 391 -13.03 -6.26 -11.38
C SER A 391 -13.16 -7.55 -10.57
N GLU A 392 -13.13 -7.47 -9.24
CA GLU A 392 -13.32 -8.63 -8.38
C GLU A 392 -14.76 -9.11 -8.39
N ILE A 393 -15.72 -8.17 -8.33
CA ILE A 393 -17.15 -8.47 -8.43
C ILE A 393 -17.46 -9.15 -9.76
N ALA A 394 -16.98 -8.61 -10.88
CA ALA A 394 -17.14 -9.20 -12.21
C ALA A 394 -16.53 -10.61 -12.28
N ARG A 395 -15.30 -10.82 -11.76
CA ARG A 395 -14.67 -12.15 -11.71
C ARG A 395 -15.45 -13.14 -10.85
N LYS A 396 -15.93 -12.71 -9.67
CA LYS A 396 -16.75 -13.54 -8.77
C LYS A 396 -18.08 -13.93 -9.43
N ALA A 397 -18.68 -13.02 -10.21
CA ALA A 397 -19.85 -13.28 -11.03
C ALA A 397 -19.57 -14.20 -12.25
N GLY A 398 -18.31 -14.51 -12.54
CA GLY A 398 -17.89 -15.40 -13.62
C GLY A 398 -17.70 -14.71 -14.96
N ALA A 399 -17.48 -13.39 -14.98
CA ALA A 399 -17.06 -12.65 -16.17
C ALA A 399 -15.62 -13.00 -16.55
N ASP A 400 -15.30 -12.90 -17.85
CA ASP A 400 -13.93 -12.75 -18.32
C ASP A 400 -13.56 -11.26 -18.26
N VAL A 401 -12.69 -10.88 -17.32
CA VAL A 401 -12.37 -9.46 -17.09
C VAL A 401 -11.20 -9.03 -17.95
N GLU A 402 -11.49 -8.14 -18.89
CA GLU A 402 -10.53 -7.42 -19.71
C GLU A 402 -10.07 -6.17 -18.96
N ALA A 403 -8.82 -6.17 -18.50
CA ALA A 403 -8.32 -5.06 -17.69
C ALA A 403 -8.14 -3.76 -18.50
N VAL A 404 -8.57 -2.61 -18.01
CA VAL A 404 -8.34 -1.31 -18.66
C VAL A 404 -7.64 -0.35 -17.71
N GLU A 405 -7.06 0.72 -18.23
CA GLU A 405 -6.42 1.74 -17.39
C GLU A 405 -7.46 2.54 -16.61
N GLY A 406 -8.60 2.85 -17.23
CA GLY A 406 -9.66 3.62 -16.59
C GLY A 406 -11.02 3.51 -17.26
N PHE A 407 -12.01 4.15 -16.65
CA PHE A 407 -13.43 4.02 -17.02
C PHE A 407 -13.73 4.46 -18.46
N THR A 408 -13.17 5.59 -18.93
CA THR A 408 -13.39 6.06 -20.31
C THR A 408 -12.90 5.07 -21.36
N GLN A 409 -11.79 4.37 -21.09
CA GLN A 409 -11.31 3.30 -21.95
C GLN A 409 -12.27 2.10 -21.94
N ALA A 410 -12.82 1.76 -20.78
CA ALA A 410 -13.86 0.72 -20.65
C ALA A 410 -15.06 1.01 -21.54
N ILE A 411 -15.60 2.24 -21.46
CA ILE A 411 -16.73 2.68 -22.27
C ILE A 411 -16.39 2.68 -23.77
N THR A 412 -15.18 3.08 -24.15
CA THR A 412 -14.72 3.00 -25.54
C THR A 412 -14.76 1.57 -26.06
N LEU A 413 -14.26 0.59 -25.27
CA LEU A 413 -14.31 -0.82 -25.64
C LEU A 413 -15.75 -1.35 -25.72
N LEU A 414 -16.63 -0.91 -24.82
CA LEU A 414 -18.04 -1.30 -24.80
C LEU A 414 -18.77 -0.80 -26.06
N ASN A 415 -18.55 0.46 -26.43
CA ASN A 415 -19.07 1.07 -27.65
C ASN A 415 -18.53 0.39 -28.92
N GLN A 416 -17.27 -0.03 -28.94
CA GLN A 416 -16.67 -0.81 -30.03
C GLN A 416 -17.12 -2.29 -30.06
N GLY A 417 -17.99 -2.71 -29.14
CA GLY A 417 -18.44 -4.08 -28.97
C GLY A 417 -17.29 -5.06 -28.72
N ARG A 418 -16.19 -4.59 -28.11
CA ARG A 418 -15.05 -5.41 -27.70
C ARG A 418 -15.29 -6.08 -26.36
N VAL A 419 -16.17 -5.50 -25.54
CA VAL A 419 -16.67 -6.08 -24.30
C VAL A 419 -18.20 -6.00 -24.28
N ASP A 420 -18.81 -6.79 -23.39
CA ASP A 420 -20.26 -6.88 -23.24
C ASP A 420 -20.78 -5.93 -22.16
N VAL A 421 -19.99 -5.69 -21.11
CA VAL A 421 -20.42 -4.99 -19.90
C VAL A 421 -19.27 -4.21 -19.25
N VAL A 422 -19.63 -3.15 -18.53
CA VAL A 422 -18.76 -2.45 -17.58
C VAL A 422 -19.53 -2.33 -16.26
N ILE A 423 -18.89 -2.62 -15.14
CA ILE A 423 -19.43 -2.46 -13.80
C ILE A 423 -18.69 -1.31 -13.15
N ASN A 424 -19.41 -0.29 -12.68
CA ASN A 424 -18.74 0.82 -12.01
C ASN A 424 -19.65 1.45 -10.95
N ASP A 425 -19.13 2.42 -10.22
CA ASP A 425 -19.92 3.23 -9.30
C ASP A 425 -20.93 4.08 -10.07
N SER A 426 -22.19 4.07 -9.63
CA SER A 426 -23.29 4.80 -10.24
C SER A 426 -22.98 6.28 -10.43
N ILE A 427 -22.27 6.88 -9.48
CA ILE A 427 -21.88 8.28 -9.49
C ILE A 427 -20.98 8.57 -10.69
N ALA A 428 -19.99 7.71 -10.95
CA ALA A 428 -19.07 7.82 -12.07
C ALA A 428 -19.82 7.74 -13.43
N VAL A 429 -20.76 6.81 -13.52
CA VAL A 429 -21.53 6.57 -14.75
C VAL A 429 -22.50 7.72 -15.03
N TYR A 430 -23.24 8.20 -14.02
CA TYR A 430 -24.16 9.33 -14.19
C TYR A 430 -23.41 10.61 -14.59
N ALA A 431 -22.26 10.87 -13.97
CA ALA A 431 -21.44 12.01 -14.30
C ALA A 431 -20.92 11.94 -15.75
N TYR A 432 -20.39 10.79 -16.18
CA TYR A 432 -19.95 10.59 -17.55
C TYR A 432 -21.09 10.83 -18.56
N LEU A 433 -22.27 10.26 -18.32
CA LEU A 433 -23.43 10.44 -19.20
C LEU A 433 -23.89 11.90 -19.27
N ALA A 434 -23.86 12.61 -18.15
CA ALA A 434 -24.22 14.03 -18.08
C ALA A 434 -23.19 14.92 -18.78
N GLU A 435 -21.90 14.64 -18.63
CA GLU A 435 -20.80 15.41 -19.23
C GLU A 435 -20.72 15.21 -20.74
N THR A 436 -20.80 13.96 -21.20
CA THR A 436 -20.60 13.61 -22.61
C THR A 436 -21.89 13.68 -23.44
N GLY A 437 -23.05 13.55 -22.80
CA GLY A 437 -24.32 13.35 -23.49
C GLY A 437 -24.38 12.03 -24.26
N ASP A 438 -23.52 11.06 -23.93
CA ASP A 438 -23.44 9.75 -24.58
C ASP A 438 -24.77 9.00 -24.45
N LYS A 439 -25.29 8.53 -25.60
CA LYS A 439 -26.55 7.77 -25.70
C LYS A 439 -26.33 6.35 -26.19
N SER A 440 -25.09 5.94 -26.47
CA SER A 440 -24.77 4.59 -26.96
C SER A 440 -24.60 3.57 -25.84
N ILE A 441 -24.55 4.01 -24.60
CA ILE A 441 -24.55 3.14 -23.41
C ILE A 441 -25.74 3.46 -22.49
N LYS A 442 -26.06 2.56 -21.57
CA LYS A 442 -27.06 2.75 -20.50
C LYS A 442 -26.65 2.00 -19.24
N ILE A 443 -27.15 2.46 -18.10
CA ILE A 443 -27.22 1.64 -16.90
C ILE A 443 -28.35 0.62 -17.11
N SER A 444 -28.00 -0.66 -17.16
CA SER A 444 -28.93 -1.76 -17.40
C SER A 444 -29.41 -2.44 -16.13
N GLY A 445 -28.70 -2.23 -15.01
CA GLY A 445 -29.08 -2.71 -13.69
C GLY A 445 -28.11 -2.31 -12.59
N THR A 446 -28.37 -2.80 -11.38
CA THR A 446 -27.57 -2.53 -10.17
C THR A 446 -26.92 -3.82 -9.65
N VAL A 447 -25.77 -3.68 -9.03
CA VAL A 447 -25.02 -4.76 -8.35
C VAL A 447 -25.67 -5.11 -7.00
N GLY A 448 -26.48 -4.20 -6.43
CA GLY A 448 -27.31 -4.44 -5.24
C GLY A 448 -26.63 -4.13 -3.90
N GLU A 449 -25.37 -3.70 -3.91
CA GLU A 449 -24.62 -3.30 -2.71
C GLU A 449 -24.27 -1.80 -2.75
N LYS A 450 -24.29 -1.17 -1.58
CA LYS A 450 -23.79 0.20 -1.41
C LYS A 450 -22.28 0.22 -1.63
N SER A 451 -21.82 1.24 -2.32
CA SER A 451 -20.43 1.49 -2.63
C SER A 451 -19.96 2.67 -1.78
N GLU A 452 -19.33 2.39 -0.65
CA GLU A 452 -18.85 3.41 0.29
C GLU A 452 -17.39 3.77 -0.02
N GLN A 453 -17.09 5.07 -0.13
CA GLN A 453 -15.81 5.58 -0.62
C GLN A 453 -15.18 6.48 0.44
N GLY A 454 -13.93 6.22 0.80
CA GLY A 454 -13.22 6.92 1.87
C GLY A 454 -11.76 7.21 1.53
N PHE A 455 -11.09 7.99 2.37
CA PHE A 455 -9.64 8.19 2.24
C PHE A 455 -8.91 6.94 2.68
N ALA A 456 -7.86 6.56 1.95
CA ALA A 456 -6.96 5.49 2.38
C ALA A 456 -5.64 6.06 2.92
N ALA A 457 -5.28 5.66 4.13
CA ALA A 457 -4.01 5.95 4.77
C ALA A 457 -3.25 4.64 5.03
N ARG A 458 -1.94 4.75 5.23
CA ARG A 458 -1.12 3.61 5.69
C ARG A 458 -1.68 3.07 7.01
N LYS A 459 -1.55 1.75 7.22
CA LYS A 459 -1.96 1.10 8.47
C LYS A 459 -1.23 1.71 9.68
N ASN A 460 -1.97 1.95 10.76
CA ASN A 460 -1.48 2.55 12.01
C ASN A 460 -0.84 3.94 11.80
N SER A 461 -1.29 4.70 10.80
CA SER A 461 -0.76 6.03 10.51
C SER A 461 -1.15 7.09 11.54
N GLY A 462 -2.18 6.83 12.34
CA GLY A 462 -2.72 7.78 13.31
C GLY A 462 -3.54 8.92 12.70
N LEU A 463 -3.75 8.92 11.38
CA LEU A 463 -4.43 10.02 10.66
C LEU A 463 -5.97 9.94 10.76
N LEU A 464 -6.55 8.75 10.94
CA LEU A 464 -8.00 8.58 10.83
C LEU A 464 -8.84 9.38 11.83
N PRO A 465 -8.47 9.51 13.13
CA PRO A 465 -9.27 10.31 14.05
C PRO A 465 -9.49 11.74 13.56
N GLU A 466 -8.46 12.33 12.94
CA GLU A 466 -8.48 13.70 12.44
C GLU A 466 -9.22 13.82 11.12
N LEU A 467 -8.96 12.89 10.19
CA LEU A 467 -9.68 12.83 8.93
C LEU A 467 -11.17 12.63 9.16
N ASN A 468 -11.54 11.71 10.07
CA ASN A 468 -12.94 11.45 10.42
C ASN A 468 -13.57 12.63 11.15
N GLY A 469 -12.88 13.26 12.10
CA GLY A 469 -13.37 14.46 12.78
C GLY A 469 -13.63 15.62 11.80
N ALA A 470 -12.72 15.85 10.86
CA ALA A 470 -12.90 16.86 9.82
C ALA A 470 -14.08 16.52 8.88
N LEU A 471 -14.23 15.25 8.48
CA LEU A 471 -15.37 14.78 7.69
C LEU A 471 -16.70 14.96 8.44
N ASP A 472 -16.74 14.69 9.74
CA ASP A 472 -17.93 14.88 10.57
C ASP A 472 -18.33 16.34 10.67
N GLU A 473 -17.36 17.25 10.85
CA GLU A 473 -17.62 18.69 10.84
C GLU A 473 -18.13 19.19 9.47
N LEU A 474 -17.50 18.76 8.38
CA LEU A 474 -17.91 19.13 7.01
C LEU A 474 -19.28 18.54 6.63
N ARG A 475 -19.64 17.41 7.22
CA ARG A 475 -20.97 16.83 7.08
C ARG A 475 -21.99 17.63 7.88
N ALA A 476 -21.65 18.03 9.11
CA ALA A 476 -22.53 18.79 9.99
C ALA A 476 -22.81 20.21 9.49
N ASP A 477 -21.82 20.87 8.87
CA ASP A 477 -21.98 22.22 8.31
C ASP A 477 -22.50 22.26 6.87
N GLY A 478 -22.70 21.09 6.25
CA GLY A 478 -23.28 20.95 4.91
C GLY A 478 -22.28 21.10 3.76
N THR A 479 -21.01 21.37 4.03
CA THR A 479 -19.98 21.55 3.00
C THR A 479 -19.84 20.33 2.10
N LEU A 480 -19.86 19.10 2.66
CA LEU A 480 -19.80 17.88 1.84
C LEU A 480 -20.98 17.79 0.86
N ALA A 481 -22.19 18.13 1.32
CA ALA A 481 -23.40 18.07 0.50
C ALA A 481 -23.34 19.08 -0.66
N GLU A 482 -22.81 20.28 -0.41
CA GLU A 482 -22.59 21.30 -1.45
C GLU A 482 -21.58 20.83 -2.51
N ILE A 483 -20.46 20.24 -2.09
CA ILE A 483 -19.45 19.68 -3.01
C ILE A 483 -20.07 18.54 -3.83
N SER A 484 -20.82 17.65 -3.18
CA SER A 484 -21.51 16.53 -3.83
C SER A 484 -22.51 17.00 -4.89
N GLN A 485 -23.36 17.97 -4.55
CA GLN A 485 -24.32 18.54 -5.50
C GLN A 485 -23.64 19.24 -6.68
N ARG A 486 -22.49 19.89 -6.46
CA ARG A 486 -21.74 20.60 -7.51
C ARG A 486 -21.27 19.64 -8.59
N TYR A 487 -20.65 18.53 -8.21
CA TYR A 487 -20.02 17.59 -9.13
C TYR A 487 -20.97 16.48 -9.58
N LEU A 488 -21.74 15.92 -8.65
CA LEU A 488 -22.50 14.69 -8.85
C LEU A 488 -23.97 14.94 -9.13
N LYS A 489 -24.44 16.20 -9.00
CA LYS A 489 -25.84 16.64 -9.19
C LYS A 489 -26.85 15.93 -8.28
N THR A 490 -26.35 15.25 -7.25
CA THR A 490 -27.10 14.61 -6.18
C THR A 490 -26.29 14.70 -4.90
N ASP A 491 -26.93 14.53 -3.76
CA ASP A 491 -26.24 14.36 -2.49
C ASP A 491 -25.87 12.89 -2.33
N ALA A 492 -24.60 12.58 -2.57
CA ALA A 492 -24.02 11.27 -2.39
C ALA A 492 -23.25 11.13 -1.06
N THR A 493 -23.37 12.07 -0.13
CA THR A 493 -22.52 12.10 1.08
C THR A 493 -22.91 11.06 2.13
N GLY A 494 -24.10 10.48 2.01
CA GLY A 494 -24.68 9.54 2.96
C GLY A 494 -24.90 10.16 4.35
N ALA A 495 -26.14 10.14 4.85
CA ALA A 495 -26.33 10.30 6.29
C ALA A 495 -25.60 9.15 7.02
N ALA A 496 -24.92 9.46 8.14
CA ALA A 496 -24.13 8.50 8.92
C ALA A 496 -24.81 7.13 9.02
N PRO A 497 -24.09 6.00 8.84
CA PRO A 497 -24.70 4.70 9.00
C PRO A 497 -25.15 4.52 10.45
N GLY A 498 -26.46 4.35 10.65
CA GLY A 498 -26.94 3.48 11.72
C GLY A 498 -26.34 2.09 11.48
N THR A 499 -25.92 1.44 12.55
CA THR A 499 -25.41 0.06 12.57
C THR A 499 -26.40 -0.90 11.90
N GLY A 500 -26.25 -1.10 10.60
CA GLY A 500 -26.94 -2.12 9.82
C GLY A 500 -26.00 -3.30 9.64
N GLN A 501 -26.08 -4.25 10.57
CA GLN A 501 -25.66 -5.61 10.30
C GLN A 501 -26.58 -6.19 9.24
N ASP A 502 -26.02 -6.53 8.08
CA ASP A 502 -26.49 -7.70 7.34
C ASP A 502 -25.27 -8.56 7.03
N GLY A 503 -25.17 -9.64 7.81
CA GLY A 503 -24.13 -10.64 7.66
C GLY A 503 -24.40 -11.48 6.42
N GLN A 504 -23.49 -11.41 5.46
CA GLN A 504 -23.15 -12.58 4.66
C GLN A 504 -21.69 -12.92 4.89
N ASN A 505 -21.50 -14.14 5.40
CA ASN A 505 -20.21 -14.80 5.63
C ASN A 505 -19.30 -14.68 4.40
N SER A 506 -18.41 -13.70 4.41
CA SER A 506 -17.18 -13.75 3.62
C SER A 506 -16.04 -13.96 4.62
N GLN A 507 -15.50 -15.18 4.63
CA GLN A 507 -14.27 -15.49 5.37
C GLN A 507 -13.22 -14.42 5.01
N ALA A 508 -12.65 -13.76 6.02
CA ALA A 508 -11.53 -12.86 5.82
C ALA A 508 -10.46 -13.60 5.00
N PRO A 509 -10.02 -13.08 3.84
CA PRO A 509 -9.04 -13.76 3.03
C PRO A 509 -7.74 -13.90 3.83
N GLN A 510 -7.21 -15.12 3.87
CA GLN A 510 -5.86 -15.38 4.40
C GLN A 510 -4.88 -14.47 3.69
N VAL A 511 -4.20 -13.60 4.43
CA VAL A 511 -3.05 -12.83 3.95
C VAL A 511 -1.97 -13.85 3.58
N ARG A 512 -1.92 -14.26 2.30
CA ARG A 512 -0.89 -15.16 1.81
C ARG A 512 0.44 -14.43 1.86
N SER A 513 1.50 -15.13 2.27
CA SER A 513 2.85 -14.55 2.24
C SER A 513 3.23 -14.21 0.78
N ALA A 514 3.93 -13.08 0.57
CA ALA A 514 4.42 -12.68 -0.74
C ALA A 514 5.22 -13.80 -1.44
N TRP A 515 5.93 -14.63 -0.66
CA TRP A 515 6.66 -15.80 -1.16
C TRP A 515 5.77 -16.90 -1.73
N GLN A 516 4.65 -17.21 -1.07
CA GLN A 516 3.68 -18.17 -1.59
C GLN A 516 3.03 -17.64 -2.86
N LEU A 517 2.70 -16.36 -2.91
CA LEU A 517 2.13 -15.72 -4.09
C LEU A 517 3.08 -15.75 -5.28
N ILE A 518 4.38 -15.52 -5.08
CA ILE A 518 5.38 -15.67 -6.14
C ILE A 518 5.39 -17.11 -6.66
N LEU A 519 5.49 -18.10 -5.76
CA LEU A 519 5.56 -19.53 -6.13
C LEU A 519 4.32 -20.00 -6.90
N ASP A 520 3.13 -19.61 -6.45
CA ASP A 520 1.85 -19.94 -7.09
C ASP A 520 1.76 -19.37 -8.51
N ASN A 521 2.45 -18.25 -8.78
CA ASN A 521 2.32 -17.50 -10.03
C ASN A 521 3.52 -17.60 -10.98
N LEU A 522 4.57 -18.36 -10.63
CA LEU A 522 5.69 -18.64 -11.54
C LEU A 522 5.20 -19.27 -12.86
N TRP A 523 4.30 -20.25 -12.79
CA TRP A 523 3.80 -20.93 -13.99
C TRP A 523 2.88 -20.07 -14.86
N PRO A 524 1.85 -19.39 -14.32
CA PRO A 524 1.05 -18.41 -15.07
C PRO A 524 1.90 -17.38 -15.81
N LEU A 525 2.89 -16.77 -15.13
CA LEU A 525 3.80 -15.80 -15.73
C LEU A 525 4.69 -16.44 -16.81
N ALA A 526 5.27 -17.61 -16.55
CA ALA A 526 6.05 -18.34 -17.55
C ALA A 526 5.21 -18.70 -18.79
N LYS A 527 3.97 -19.15 -18.59
CA LYS A 527 3.04 -19.48 -19.65
C LYS A 527 2.78 -18.25 -20.51
N ALA A 528 2.46 -17.10 -19.90
CA ALA A 528 2.27 -15.84 -20.60
C ALA A 528 3.50 -15.44 -21.44
N ALA A 529 4.70 -15.56 -20.87
CA ALA A 529 5.93 -15.29 -21.59
C ALA A 529 6.12 -16.22 -22.80
N ILE A 530 5.83 -17.52 -22.64
CA ILE A 530 6.00 -18.55 -23.67
C ILE A 530 4.95 -18.43 -24.77
N THR A 531 3.69 -18.15 -24.42
CA THR A 531 2.58 -18.18 -25.38
C THR A 531 2.26 -16.82 -26.00
N ALA A 532 2.66 -15.72 -25.37
CA ALA A 532 2.41 -14.37 -25.87
C ALA A 532 3.71 -13.60 -26.13
N THR A 533 4.51 -13.28 -25.11
CA THR A 533 5.69 -12.40 -25.24
C THR A 533 6.71 -12.89 -26.28
N ILE A 534 7.10 -14.17 -26.22
CA ILE A 534 8.08 -14.76 -27.14
C ILE A 534 7.53 -14.84 -28.58
N PRO A 535 6.33 -15.41 -28.84
CA PRO A 535 5.73 -15.42 -30.17
C PRO A 535 5.55 -14.02 -30.76
N LEU A 536 5.04 -13.07 -29.97
CA LEU A 536 4.84 -11.69 -30.38
C LEU A 536 6.15 -11.06 -30.85
N THR A 537 7.24 -11.28 -30.09
CA THR A 537 8.58 -10.81 -30.46
C THR A 537 9.05 -11.46 -31.77
N ILE A 538 9.00 -12.79 -31.87
CA ILE A 538 9.53 -13.53 -33.02
C ILE A 538 8.78 -13.18 -34.30
N ILE A 539 7.45 -13.19 -34.25
CA ILE A 539 6.59 -12.90 -35.42
C ILE A 539 6.81 -11.46 -35.87
N SER A 540 6.76 -10.50 -34.93
CA SER A 540 6.91 -9.08 -35.27
C SER A 540 8.29 -8.76 -35.80
N PHE A 541 9.34 -9.38 -35.23
CA PHE A 541 10.70 -9.20 -35.72
C PHE A 541 10.92 -9.83 -37.10
N ALA A 542 10.37 -11.02 -37.35
CA ALA A 542 10.50 -11.68 -38.65
C ALA A 542 9.81 -10.89 -39.77
N ILE A 543 8.57 -10.43 -39.54
CA ILE A 543 7.84 -9.59 -40.49
C ILE A 543 8.54 -8.23 -40.64
N GLY A 544 8.95 -7.64 -39.51
CA GLY A 544 9.70 -6.39 -39.47
C GLY A 544 11.01 -6.45 -40.28
N LEU A 545 11.75 -7.57 -40.23
CA LEU A 545 12.97 -7.75 -41.04
C LEU A 545 12.67 -7.81 -42.55
N VAL A 546 11.56 -8.43 -42.94
CA VAL A 546 11.13 -8.46 -44.36
C VAL A 546 10.79 -7.05 -44.83
N ILE A 547 10.01 -6.30 -44.03
CA ILE A 547 9.70 -4.88 -44.30
C ILE A 547 10.99 -4.07 -44.35
N ALA A 548 11.89 -4.26 -43.39
CA ALA A 548 13.15 -3.53 -43.28
C ALA A 548 14.04 -3.72 -44.50
N LEU A 549 14.19 -4.95 -44.98
CA LEU A 549 14.96 -5.22 -46.19
C LEU A 549 14.33 -4.54 -47.42
N GLY A 550 13.02 -4.65 -47.60
CA GLY A 550 12.31 -3.99 -48.70
C GLY A 550 12.47 -2.47 -48.69
N VAL A 551 12.28 -1.86 -47.51
CA VAL A 551 12.41 -0.42 -47.30
C VAL A 551 13.86 0.06 -47.46
N ALA A 552 14.84 -0.70 -46.98
CA ALA A 552 16.26 -0.40 -47.15
C ALA A 552 16.67 -0.40 -48.63
N LEU A 553 16.20 -1.38 -49.40
CA LEU A 553 16.46 -1.46 -50.84
C LEU A 553 15.74 -0.34 -51.60
N ALA A 554 14.49 -0.01 -51.24
CA ALA A 554 13.76 1.12 -51.82
C ALA A 554 14.49 2.45 -51.53
N ARG A 555 15.04 2.63 -50.32
CA ARG A 555 15.88 3.78 -49.96
C ARG A 555 17.15 3.91 -50.79
N LEU A 556 17.79 2.78 -51.12
CA LEU A 556 19.02 2.72 -51.93
C LEU A 556 18.75 2.78 -53.44
N SER A 557 17.49 2.68 -53.87
CA SER A 557 17.11 2.74 -55.27
C SER A 557 17.43 4.09 -55.89
N SER A 558 17.82 4.08 -57.17
CA SER A 558 17.90 5.29 -58.00
C SER A 558 16.53 5.88 -58.32
N ASN A 559 15.44 5.12 -58.13
CA ASN A 559 14.08 5.62 -58.30
C ASN A 559 13.71 6.56 -57.15
N VAL A 560 13.62 7.85 -57.48
CA VAL A 560 13.33 8.93 -56.54
C VAL A 560 11.99 8.73 -55.82
N VAL A 561 10.97 8.17 -56.51
CA VAL A 561 9.65 7.92 -55.92
C VAL A 561 9.75 6.85 -54.84
N LEU A 562 10.36 5.69 -55.15
CA LEU A 562 10.55 4.61 -54.18
C LEU A 562 11.40 5.06 -52.98
N SER A 563 12.48 5.79 -53.25
CA SER A 563 13.37 6.30 -52.20
C SER A 563 12.65 7.31 -51.28
N ASN A 564 11.82 8.20 -51.84
CA ASN A 564 11.05 9.17 -51.06
C ASN A 564 9.92 8.53 -50.25
N ILE A 565 9.19 7.54 -50.80
CA ILE A 565 8.17 6.79 -50.05
C ILE A 565 8.81 6.07 -48.86
N ALA A 566 9.93 5.38 -49.09
CA ALA A 566 10.66 4.72 -48.02
C ALA A 566 11.21 5.71 -46.98
N ARG A 567 11.68 6.89 -47.41
CA ARG A 567 12.10 7.98 -46.51
C ARG A 567 10.95 8.48 -45.64
N PHE A 568 9.78 8.67 -46.23
CA PHE A 568 8.58 9.13 -45.53
C PHE A 568 8.12 8.11 -44.47
N TYR A 569 8.02 6.83 -44.85
CA TYR A 569 7.70 5.74 -43.90
C TYR A 569 8.68 5.71 -42.72
N ILE A 570 10.00 5.72 -42.98
CA ILE A 570 11.02 5.74 -41.92
C ILE A 570 10.87 6.98 -41.03
N SER A 571 10.57 8.14 -41.63
CA SER A 571 10.35 9.39 -40.90
C SER A 571 9.17 9.31 -39.94
N ILE A 572 8.05 8.71 -40.36
CA ILE A 572 6.88 8.51 -39.48
C ILE A 572 7.24 7.56 -38.34
N ILE A 573 7.80 6.39 -38.68
CA ILE A 573 8.07 5.34 -37.69
C ILE A 573 9.06 5.80 -36.62
N ARG A 574 10.12 6.53 -37.02
CA ARG A 574 11.12 7.07 -36.09
C ARG A 574 10.68 8.37 -35.42
N GLY A 575 9.72 9.07 -36.00
CA GLY A 575 9.19 10.33 -35.47
C GLY A 575 7.98 10.17 -34.54
N THR A 576 7.43 8.96 -34.41
CA THR A 576 6.25 8.68 -33.57
C THR A 576 6.57 7.62 -32.51
N PRO A 577 6.11 7.79 -31.25
CA PRO A 577 6.29 6.76 -30.22
C PRO A 577 5.60 5.43 -30.58
N LEU A 578 6.19 4.31 -30.19
CA LEU A 578 5.64 2.98 -30.42
C LEU A 578 4.27 2.78 -29.76
N LEU A 579 4.07 3.33 -28.56
CA LEU A 579 2.77 3.30 -27.87
C LEU A 579 1.67 3.98 -28.70
N VAL A 580 1.97 5.12 -29.32
CA VAL A 580 1.02 5.83 -30.20
C VAL A 580 0.70 4.99 -31.43
N GLN A 581 1.69 4.30 -32.00
CA GLN A 581 1.47 3.39 -33.13
C GLN A 581 0.54 2.22 -32.75
N LEU A 582 0.71 1.65 -31.55
CA LEU A 582 -0.20 0.63 -31.02
C LEU A 582 -1.64 1.16 -30.89
N PHE A 583 -1.80 2.37 -30.34
CA PHE A 583 -3.12 3.00 -30.16
C PHE A 583 -3.81 3.30 -31.50
N ILE A 584 -3.07 3.79 -32.49
CA ILE A 584 -3.64 4.04 -33.83
C ILE A 584 -4.17 2.74 -34.44
N VAL A 585 -3.39 1.65 -34.36
CA VAL A 585 -3.81 0.36 -34.94
C VAL A 585 -4.98 -0.23 -34.17
N PHE A 586 -5.01 -0.12 -32.84
CA PHE A 586 -6.00 -0.80 -32.01
C PHE A 586 -7.29 0.00 -31.76
N PHE A 587 -7.17 1.30 -31.42
CA PHE A 587 -8.29 2.17 -31.06
C PHE A 587 -8.81 3.02 -32.22
N ALA A 588 -7.94 3.49 -33.13
CA ALA A 588 -8.38 4.40 -34.20
C ALA A 588 -8.95 3.68 -35.44
N LEU A 589 -8.38 2.53 -35.86
CA LEU A 589 -8.89 1.77 -37.00
C LEU A 589 -10.36 1.30 -36.87
N PRO A 590 -10.86 0.93 -35.68
CA PRO A 590 -12.29 0.63 -35.47
C PRO A 590 -13.23 1.77 -35.88
N GLU A 591 -12.84 3.04 -35.70
CA GLU A 591 -13.63 4.21 -36.13
C GLU A 591 -13.84 4.26 -37.64
N PHE A 592 -12.96 3.60 -38.41
CA PHE A 592 -13.06 3.43 -39.85
C PHE A 592 -13.66 2.07 -40.26
N GLY A 593 -14.25 1.34 -39.30
CA GLY A 593 -14.88 0.03 -39.52
C GLY A 593 -13.91 -1.15 -39.56
N VAL A 594 -12.62 -0.95 -39.25
CA VAL A 594 -11.61 -2.02 -39.27
C VAL A 594 -11.27 -2.43 -37.83
N LYS A 595 -11.94 -3.48 -37.36
CA LYS A 595 -11.70 -4.06 -36.03
C LYS A 595 -10.63 -5.16 -36.11
N ILE A 596 -9.50 -4.94 -35.43
CA ILE A 596 -8.40 -5.90 -35.32
C ILE A 596 -8.29 -6.37 -33.87
N ASP A 597 -8.10 -7.68 -33.69
CA ASP A 597 -7.87 -8.28 -32.38
C ASP A 597 -6.54 -7.81 -31.76
N PRO A 598 -6.42 -7.80 -30.41
CA PRO A 598 -5.25 -7.28 -29.71
C PRO A 598 -3.90 -7.81 -30.22
N PHE A 599 -3.76 -9.14 -30.31
CA PHE A 599 -2.47 -9.75 -30.66
C PHE A 599 -2.05 -9.45 -32.11
N PRO A 600 -2.90 -9.61 -33.15
CA PRO A 600 -2.58 -9.16 -34.50
C PRO A 600 -2.32 -7.64 -34.61
N ALA A 601 -3.05 -6.81 -33.88
CA ALA A 601 -2.83 -5.35 -33.86
C ALA A 601 -1.41 -5.02 -33.34
N ALA A 602 -1.00 -5.68 -32.25
CA ALA A 602 0.36 -5.57 -31.72
C ALA A 602 1.40 -6.04 -32.75
N VAL A 603 1.19 -7.20 -33.39
CA VAL A 603 2.10 -7.71 -34.44
C VAL A 603 2.26 -6.69 -35.56
N ILE A 604 1.18 -6.06 -36.03
CA ILE A 604 1.22 -5.05 -37.10
C ILE A 604 2.05 -3.84 -36.65
N ALA A 605 1.72 -3.26 -35.49
CA ALA A 605 2.40 -2.07 -34.97
C ALA A 605 3.89 -2.33 -34.73
N PHE A 606 4.24 -3.41 -34.04
CA PHE A 606 5.64 -3.78 -33.79
C PHE A 606 6.40 -4.10 -35.09
N SER A 607 5.80 -4.80 -36.04
CA SER A 607 6.44 -5.12 -37.33
C SER A 607 6.74 -3.86 -38.13
N LEU A 608 5.79 -2.92 -38.17
CA LEU A 608 5.99 -1.61 -38.82
C LEU A 608 7.06 -0.79 -38.10
N ASN A 609 7.12 -0.86 -36.78
CA ASN A 609 8.14 -0.14 -36.02
C ASN A 609 9.55 -0.71 -36.27
N VAL A 610 9.71 -2.03 -36.08
CA VAL A 610 10.95 -2.76 -36.37
C VAL A 610 11.37 -2.53 -37.82
N GLY A 611 10.44 -2.58 -38.77
CA GLY A 611 10.69 -2.32 -40.19
C GLY A 611 11.40 -0.99 -40.46
N GLY A 612 10.97 0.10 -39.80
CA GLY A 612 11.57 1.43 -39.98
C GLY A 612 12.96 1.54 -39.37
N TYR A 613 13.16 1.05 -38.14
CA TYR A 613 14.47 1.10 -37.47
C TYR A 613 15.48 0.13 -38.12
N ALA A 614 15.08 -1.11 -38.37
CA ALA A 614 15.95 -2.09 -39.01
C ALA A 614 16.26 -1.75 -40.47
N ALA A 615 15.38 -1.04 -41.20
CA ALA A 615 15.68 -0.57 -42.55
C ALA A 615 16.91 0.35 -42.59
N GLU A 616 17.02 1.28 -41.63
CA GLU A 616 18.17 2.18 -41.54
C GLU A 616 19.46 1.44 -41.15
N ILE A 617 19.36 0.42 -40.29
CA ILE A 617 20.48 -0.46 -39.94
C ILE A 617 20.97 -1.22 -41.18
N ILE A 618 20.07 -1.89 -41.90
CA ILE A 618 20.40 -2.67 -43.11
C ILE A 618 20.97 -1.74 -44.19
N ARG A 619 20.35 -0.57 -44.41
CA ARG A 619 20.82 0.44 -45.37
C ARG A 619 22.25 0.88 -45.04
N SER A 620 22.52 1.20 -43.79
CA SER A 620 23.84 1.66 -43.34
C SER A 620 24.89 0.55 -43.46
N ALA A 621 24.52 -0.70 -43.15
CA ALA A 621 25.39 -1.86 -43.32
C ALA A 621 25.73 -2.16 -44.79
N ILE A 622 24.78 -1.95 -45.72
CA ILE A 622 25.05 -2.05 -47.17
C ILE A 622 26.02 -0.95 -47.61
N GLN A 623 25.81 0.28 -47.14
CA GLN A 623 26.66 1.43 -47.48
C GLN A 623 28.06 1.37 -46.87
N SER A 624 28.24 0.66 -45.76
CA SER A 624 29.57 0.48 -45.15
C SER A 624 30.49 -0.43 -45.97
N ILE A 625 29.96 -1.18 -46.94
CA ILE A 625 30.79 -2.01 -47.82
C ILE A 625 31.54 -1.10 -48.82
N PRO A 626 32.88 -1.21 -48.91
CA PRO A 626 33.68 -0.32 -49.76
C PRO A 626 33.21 -0.30 -51.22
N LYS A 627 33.18 0.89 -51.84
CA LYS A 627 32.78 1.07 -53.24
C LYS A 627 33.57 0.19 -54.21
N GLY A 628 34.86 -0.04 -53.95
CA GLY A 628 35.69 -0.92 -54.78
C GLY A 628 35.16 -2.36 -54.89
N GLN A 629 34.41 -2.87 -53.91
CA GLN A 629 33.75 -4.19 -54.01
C GLN A 629 32.59 -4.18 -55.02
N TRP A 630 31.87 -3.07 -55.12
CA TRP A 630 30.83 -2.87 -56.11
C TRP A 630 31.44 -2.75 -57.52
N GLU A 631 32.47 -1.92 -57.67
CA GLU A 631 33.19 -1.70 -58.94
C GLU A 631 33.86 -3.00 -59.44
N ALA A 632 34.46 -3.78 -58.54
CA ALA A 632 35.05 -5.08 -58.89
C ALA A 632 34.00 -6.09 -59.37
N ALA A 633 32.83 -6.13 -58.72
CA ALA A 633 31.72 -6.98 -59.13
C ALA A 633 31.20 -6.62 -60.54
N GLU A 634 31.10 -5.33 -60.82
CA GLU A 634 30.70 -4.82 -62.14
C GLU A 634 31.75 -5.13 -63.22
N THR A 635 33.03 -5.03 -62.88
CA THR A 635 34.16 -5.34 -63.79
C THR A 635 34.16 -6.81 -64.24
N ILE A 636 33.72 -7.73 -63.38
CA ILE A 636 33.55 -9.16 -63.73
C ILE A 636 32.18 -9.48 -64.35
N GLY A 637 31.40 -8.47 -64.73
CA GLY A 637 30.14 -8.60 -65.46
C GLY A 637 28.91 -8.92 -64.60
N LEU A 638 28.96 -8.76 -63.28
CA LEU A 638 27.77 -8.92 -62.44
C LEU A 638 26.86 -7.69 -62.57
N SER A 639 25.57 -7.93 -62.81
CA SER A 639 24.55 -6.88 -62.68
C SER A 639 24.43 -6.38 -61.25
N TYR A 640 23.84 -5.19 -61.04
CA TYR A 640 23.60 -4.64 -59.69
C TYR A 640 22.95 -5.64 -58.74
N VAL A 641 21.92 -6.36 -59.21
CA VAL A 641 21.22 -7.40 -58.43
C VAL A 641 22.14 -8.59 -58.14
N GLY A 642 22.98 -8.98 -59.11
CA GLY A 642 23.99 -10.03 -58.96
C GLY A 642 25.04 -9.67 -57.92
N ALA A 643 25.60 -8.46 -58.00
CA ALA A 643 26.57 -7.92 -57.05
C ALA A 643 25.96 -7.80 -55.64
N LEU A 644 24.76 -7.21 -55.54
CA LEU A 644 24.04 -7.03 -54.29
C LEU A 644 23.77 -8.38 -53.60
N ARG A 645 23.21 -9.37 -54.31
CA ARG A 645 22.82 -10.65 -53.71
C ARG A 645 24.02 -11.53 -53.36
N ARG A 646 25.05 -11.57 -54.21
CA ARG A 646 26.16 -12.55 -54.07
C ARG A 646 27.36 -12.01 -53.31
N ILE A 647 27.60 -10.69 -53.34
CA ILE A 647 28.82 -10.09 -52.77
C ILE A 647 28.46 -9.15 -51.62
N ILE A 648 27.55 -8.21 -51.83
CA ILE A 648 27.35 -7.11 -50.88
C ILE A 648 26.47 -7.54 -49.69
N LEU A 649 25.28 -8.09 -49.92
CA LEU A 649 24.37 -8.50 -48.83
C LEU A 649 25.02 -9.49 -47.86
N PRO A 650 25.77 -10.53 -48.29
CA PRO A 650 26.46 -11.41 -47.36
C PRO A 650 27.46 -10.70 -46.44
N GLN A 651 28.13 -9.65 -46.92
CA GLN A 651 29.04 -8.83 -46.12
C GLN A 651 28.27 -7.86 -45.22
N ALA A 652 27.27 -7.17 -45.77
CA ALA A 652 26.42 -6.24 -45.04
C ALA A 652 25.67 -6.94 -43.88
N THR A 653 25.21 -8.17 -44.06
CA THR A 653 24.60 -8.97 -42.99
C THR A 653 25.53 -9.13 -41.80
N ARG A 654 26.84 -9.30 -42.00
CA ARG A 654 27.80 -9.39 -40.89
C ARG A 654 27.86 -8.10 -40.07
N VAL A 655 27.77 -6.97 -40.75
CA VAL A 655 27.75 -5.63 -40.13
C VAL A 655 26.40 -5.33 -39.47
N ALA A 656 25.29 -5.80 -40.06
CA ALA A 656 23.94 -5.53 -39.58
C ALA A 656 23.52 -6.41 -38.39
N VAL A 657 24.04 -7.63 -38.26
CA VAL A 657 23.58 -8.59 -37.23
C VAL A 657 23.73 -8.07 -35.79
N PRO A 658 24.86 -7.46 -35.36
CA PRO A 658 24.98 -6.92 -34.00
C PRO A 658 23.88 -5.88 -33.66
N PRO A 659 23.69 -4.79 -34.44
CA PRO A 659 22.62 -3.83 -34.15
C PRO A 659 21.22 -4.42 -34.30
N LEU A 660 20.97 -5.33 -35.26
CA LEU A 660 19.66 -5.99 -35.39
C LEU A 660 19.33 -6.87 -34.18
N SER A 661 20.34 -7.52 -33.58
CA SER A 661 20.17 -8.33 -32.37
C SER A 661 19.83 -7.46 -31.16
N ASN A 662 20.43 -6.27 -31.06
CA ASN A 662 20.04 -5.27 -30.05
C ASN A 662 18.59 -4.81 -30.24
N THR A 663 18.13 -4.63 -31.48
CA THR A 663 16.71 -4.34 -31.79
C THR A 663 15.80 -5.48 -31.34
N LEU A 664 16.17 -6.75 -31.57
CA LEU A 664 15.39 -7.90 -31.11
C LEU A 664 15.27 -7.96 -29.57
N ILE A 665 16.37 -7.73 -28.85
CA ILE A 665 16.36 -7.71 -27.38
C ILE A 665 15.51 -6.55 -26.84
N SER A 666 15.57 -5.39 -27.50
CA SER A 666 14.74 -4.24 -27.13
C SER A 666 13.27 -4.54 -27.35
N LEU A 667 12.93 -5.18 -28.48
CA LEU A 667 11.57 -5.57 -28.81
C LEU A 667 10.93 -6.48 -27.76
N VAL A 668 11.68 -7.41 -27.16
CA VAL A 668 11.18 -8.25 -26.04
C VAL A 668 10.69 -7.40 -24.86
N LYS A 669 11.34 -6.27 -24.60
CA LYS A 669 10.94 -5.36 -23.52
C LYS A 669 9.78 -4.50 -23.99
N ASP A 670 9.83 -4.04 -25.24
CA ASP A 670 8.77 -3.22 -25.85
C ASP A 670 7.44 -3.97 -25.94
N THR A 671 7.42 -5.32 -25.94
CA THR A 671 6.15 -6.08 -25.86
C THR A 671 5.36 -5.77 -24.60
N SER A 672 5.99 -5.29 -23.52
CA SER A 672 5.28 -4.83 -22.33
C SER A 672 4.30 -3.70 -22.63
N LEU A 673 4.57 -2.87 -23.66
CA LEU A 673 3.63 -1.84 -24.12
C LEU A 673 2.36 -2.43 -24.74
N ALA A 674 2.38 -3.68 -25.20
CA ALA A 674 1.20 -4.33 -25.77
C ALA A 674 0.10 -4.58 -24.73
N SER A 675 0.46 -4.60 -23.43
CA SER A 675 -0.50 -4.69 -22.33
C SER A 675 -1.54 -3.56 -22.34
N THR A 676 -1.15 -2.37 -22.82
CA THR A 676 -2.02 -1.17 -22.95
C THR A 676 -3.12 -1.32 -24.01
N ILE A 677 -2.93 -2.25 -24.96
CA ILE A 677 -3.91 -2.59 -25.99
C ILE A 677 -4.45 -4.01 -25.81
N LEU A 678 -4.57 -4.45 -24.55
CA LEU A 678 -5.25 -5.69 -24.16
C LEU A 678 -4.53 -6.99 -24.59
N VAL A 679 -3.24 -6.92 -24.91
CA VAL A 679 -2.47 -8.15 -25.14
C VAL A 679 -2.04 -8.74 -23.80
N THR A 680 -2.54 -9.95 -23.54
CA THR A 680 -2.22 -10.74 -22.35
C THR A 680 -0.84 -11.37 -22.41
N GLU A 681 0.18 -10.52 -22.34
CA GLU A 681 1.58 -10.89 -22.26
C GLU A 681 2.10 -10.87 -20.81
N LEU A 682 3.41 -11.06 -20.62
CA LEU A 682 4.02 -11.27 -19.30
C LEU A 682 3.72 -10.17 -18.26
N LEU A 683 3.87 -8.89 -18.61
CA LEU A 683 3.59 -7.78 -17.69
C LEU A 683 2.09 -7.71 -17.39
N ARG A 684 1.25 -7.84 -18.41
CA ARG A 684 -0.22 -7.89 -18.26
C ARG A 684 -0.66 -8.98 -17.28
N GLN A 685 -0.07 -10.16 -17.39
CA GLN A 685 -0.38 -11.26 -16.49
C GLN A 685 0.11 -11.01 -15.06
N ALA A 686 1.25 -10.33 -14.89
CA ALA A 686 1.69 -9.88 -13.57
C ALA A 686 0.69 -8.87 -12.95
N GLN A 687 0.17 -7.93 -13.73
CA GLN A 687 -0.88 -6.98 -13.30
C GLN A 687 -2.14 -7.70 -12.82
N ILE A 688 -2.65 -8.63 -13.64
CA ILE A 688 -3.90 -9.37 -13.36
C ILE A 688 -3.85 -10.16 -12.05
N VAL A 689 -2.68 -10.74 -11.74
CA VAL A 689 -2.47 -11.55 -10.54
C VAL A 689 -2.12 -10.67 -9.32
N ALA A 690 -1.42 -9.55 -9.53
CA ALA A 690 -1.05 -8.65 -8.44
C ALA A 690 -2.26 -7.93 -7.87
N ALA A 691 -3.20 -7.58 -8.75
CA ALA A 691 -4.38 -6.81 -8.43
C ALA A 691 -5.19 -7.29 -7.21
N PRO A 692 -5.71 -8.54 -7.17
CA PRO A 692 -6.53 -9.01 -6.04
C PRO A 692 -5.72 -9.23 -4.75
N THR A 693 -4.39 -9.28 -4.85
CA THR A 693 -3.52 -9.54 -3.69
C THR A 693 -2.85 -8.27 -3.18
N PHE A 694 -2.90 -7.18 -3.93
CA PHE A 694 -2.13 -5.95 -3.71
C PHE A 694 -0.61 -6.17 -3.60
N GLU A 695 -0.08 -7.28 -4.10
CA GLU A 695 1.36 -7.64 -4.04
C GLU A 695 2.10 -7.28 -5.34
N PHE A 696 1.95 -6.04 -5.81
CA PHE A 696 2.54 -5.56 -7.07
C PHE A 696 4.06 -5.67 -7.09
N PHE A 697 4.73 -5.31 -6.00
CA PHE A 697 6.19 -5.35 -5.93
C PHE A 697 6.73 -6.78 -6.16
N ALA A 698 6.10 -7.77 -5.50
CA ALA A 698 6.50 -9.16 -5.61
C ALA A 698 6.30 -9.71 -7.04
N LEU A 699 5.16 -9.43 -7.67
CA LEU A 699 4.84 -10.00 -8.98
C LEU A 699 5.48 -9.23 -10.14
N TYR A 700 5.64 -7.92 -10.04
CA TYR A 700 6.41 -7.15 -11.03
C TYR A 700 7.89 -7.48 -10.94
N GLY A 701 8.42 -7.67 -9.72
CA GLY A 701 9.77 -8.19 -9.51
C GLY A 701 9.97 -9.55 -10.17
N THR A 702 8.98 -10.43 -10.06
CA THR A 702 8.99 -11.74 -10.74
C THR A 702 8.96 -11.60 -12.26
N ALA A 703 8.08 -10.76 -12.81
CA ALA A 703 8.04 -10.48 -14.25
C ALA A 703 9.35 -9.87 -14.77
N ALA A 704 9.97 -8.98 -14.01
CA ALA A 704 11.27 -8.38 -14.34
C ALA A 704 12.37 -9.45 -14.44
N VAL A 705 12.37 -10.45 -13.53
CA VAL A 705 13.28 -11.61 -13.62
C VAL A 705 13.04 -12.40 -14.90
N TYR A 706 11.79 -12.65 -15.29
CA TYR A 706 11.48 -13.33 -16.56
C TYR A 706 11.98 -12.56 -17.78
N TYR A 707 11.70 -11.26 -17.89
CA TYR A 707 12.24 -10.43 -18.97
C TYR A 707 13.77 -10.46 -19.00
N TRP A 708 14.42 -10.35 -17.83
CA TRP A 708 15.87 -10.40 -17.72
C TRP A 708 16.44 -11.74 -18.19
N VAL A 709 15.85 -12.87 -17.77
CA VAL A 709 16.26 -14.21 -18.20
C VAL A 709 16.11 -14.37 -19.72
N ILE A 710 14.99 -13.93 -20.30
CA ILE A 710 14.77 -13.99 -21.77
C ILE A 710 15.83 -13.15 -22.49
N CYS A 711 16.06 -11.91 -22.03
CA CYS A 711 17.08 -11.04 -22.61
C CYS A 711 18.49 -11.62 -22.46
N LEU A 712 18.81 -12.28 -21.34
CA LEU A 712 20.10 -12.92 -21.10
C LEU A 712 20.34 -14.09 -22.07
N VAL A 713 19.32 -14.93 -22.29
CA VAL A 713 19.37 -16.03 -23.26
C VAL A 713 19.59 -15.49 -24.68
N LEU A 714 18.86 -14.44 -25.08
CA LEU A 714 19.04 -13.80 -26.39
C LEU A 714 20.42 -13.15 -26.52
N SER A 715 20.92 -12.48 -25.48
CA SER A 715 22.26 -11.84 -25.47
C SER A 715 23.38 -12.87 -25.61
N PHE A 716 23.22 -14.04 -24.98
CA PHE A 716 24.14 -15.16 -25.15
C PHE A 716 24.11 -15.70 -26.59
N GLY A 717 22.92 -15.83 -27.18
CA GLY A 717 22.73 -16.17 -28.59
C GLY A 717 23.40 -15.17 -29.53
N GLN A 718 23.17 -13.88 -29.31
CA GLN A 718 23.80 -12.77 -30.03
C GLN A 718 25.33 -12.88 -29.98
N SER A 719 25.92 -12.99 -28.78
CA SER A 719 27.37 -13.11 -28.60
C SER A 719 27.97 -14.31 -29.36
N ARG A 720 27.24 -15.42 -29.46
CA ARG A 720 27.66 -16.61 -30.22
C ARG A 720 27.60 -16.37 -31.72
N ILE A 721 26.57 -15.68 -32.20
CA ILE A 721 26.41 -15.34 -33.62
C ILE A 721 27.48 -14.33 -34.04
N GLU A 722 27.69 -13.27 -33.26
CA GLU A 722 28.71 -12.24 -33.51
C GLU A 722 30.12 -12.84 -33.62
N ARG A 723 30.55 -13.64 -32.62
CA ARG A 723 31.83 -14.36 -32.67
C ARG A 723 31.96 -15.32 -33.85
N ARG A 724 30.86 -15.80 -34.42
CA ARG A 724 30.89 -16.63 -35.63
C ARG A 724 31.07 -15.80 -36.89
N LEU A 725 30.47 -14.61 -36.94
CA LEU A 725 30.56 -13.70 -38.09
C LEU A 725 31.91 -12.97 -38.13
N GLU A 726 32.52 -12.69 -36.97
CA GLU A 726 33.83 -12.04 -36.86
C GLU A 726 35.03 -12.97 -37.19
N ARG A 727 34.84 -14.29 -37.20
CA ARG A 727 35.91 -15.29 -37.33
C ARG A 727 36.74 -15.23 -38.63
N TYR A 728 36.30 -14.47 -39.62
CA TYR A 728 36.96 -14.33 -40.92
C TYR A 728 37.30 -12.86 -41.27
N VAL A 729 37.28 -11.96 -40.28
CA VAL A 729 37.74 -10.58 -40.45
C VAL A 729 39.24 -10.57 -40.15
N ALA A 730 40.05 -10.40 -41.19
CA ALA A 730 41.43 -9.97 -40.99
C ALA A 730 41.37 -8.56 -40.38
N ARG A 731 41.86 -8.42 -39.15
CA ARG A 731 41.97 -7.12 -38.47
C ARG A 731 43.02 -6.24 -39.12
#